data_AF-A0A9D5FQQ9-F1
#
_entry.id   AF-A0A9D5FQQ9-F1
#
_cell.length_a   1.000
_cell.length_b   1.000
_cell.length_c   1.000
_cell.angle_alpha   90.00
_cell.angle_beta   90.00
_cell.angle_gamma   90.00
#
_symmetry.space_group_name_H-M   'P 1'
#
loop_
_entity.id
_entity.type
_entity.pdbx_description
1 polymer ?
#
loop_
_entity_poly.entity_id
_entity_poly.type
_entity_poly.pdbx_seq_one_letter_code
_entity_poly.pdbx_strand_id
1 'polypeptide(L)'
;MRSFVCCTGAAAFLLVTHSFAGEATKPTASPGDKRAPVNEFKGTQDREEVFAFAKKPSVRSVRSDGSVRYEITFETTAKCDATVAIVAPSTNAAGSGQNKEWVIVRHLASGVLGVNAPHPFQQNSLSQKLEWDGADDSGKPAPAGCLVRVSLGLKPRFEQNIGYDHYDMPTGSGGCQMPEFSKNDKYLVGKGADGELYVLGMPGGGMVGRVYKDGKYVKTFWPPSARDVEKLAQFKEGKPGYRFATTTWGDKVLACDRYGPTGFVGDGRKIPLPDHGKAMFFVAGVNDCKLEPWPAGIQKPAVEQKIQWYYSAHCPRLAADRYREEIYAGFGNLVRFNGRTGKLDDSWSAHGELRNATEVHVGPDGLLYLRVGGANYGQWIIRMDHDGKVVPFTGNGAAPMLREKWDFSGKGMYCGDGWSKALKGQNVIALWNGMISTSNVHTRGLYVSPMGFIICTVNSMDKAWGIKHGVPADFPTAGSYAGTEWPVFKQTLVVVFDKDGNVLTGNAVGDTGNGHGVAMDRDGNIYAAIGGRWPAAQTGYDGLAGEKPSQSLWGSFGSLMKFQGGVPFPRGEAAYGKDTPAGFAKLTGYRNGPTAIKGASWIWGGLVCQTPDICTCHNIRYDMDYFARHWTPANQLYSVVVVDANGNRIARLGRYGNVDDTDADVKEQKDGLRFVWPRALAVSDTALYVADTGSRRILKAAISYVAEESVELK
;
A
#
# COMPACT_ATOMS: atom_id res chain seq x y z
N MET A 1 -12.06 24.88 -69.10
CA MET A 1 -12.62 26.25 -69.03
C MET A 1 -12.74 26.63 -67.57
N ARG A 2 -12.39 27.89 -67.19
CA ARG A 2 -12.46 28.48 -65.82
C ARG A 2 -11.53 27.75 -64.81
N SER A 3 -10.49 28.36 -64.20
CA SER A 3 -10.40 29.61 -63.40
C SER A 3 -11.19 29.48 -62.07
N PHE A 4 -10.71 29.90 -60.90
CA PHE A 4 -9.50 30.65 -60.46
C PHE A 4 -9.30 30.37 -58.94
N VAL A 5 -8.23 30.70 -58.18
CA VAL A 5 -7.03 31.57 -58.27
C VAL A 5 -5.82 30.81 -57.64
N CYS A 6 -4.59 31.36 -57.64
CA CYS A 6 -3.45 30.88 -56.81
C CYS A 6 -2.98 31.97 -55.83
N CYS A 7 -2.71 31.64 -54.56
CA CYS A 7 -2.13 32.54 -53.57
C CYS A 7 -1.05 31.84 -52.73
N THR A 8 0.22 32.03 -53.09
CA THR A 8 1.39 31.53 -52.35
C THR A 8 1.81 32.49 -51.23
N GLY A 9 1.44 32.18 -49.99
CA GLY A 9 1.90 32.89 -48.80
C GLY A 9 3.04 32.16 -48.08
N ALA A 10 4.30 32.46 -48.45
CA ALA A 10 5.47 31.83 -47.82
C ALA A 10 5.84 32.52 -46.49
N ALA A 11 5.34 32.00 -45.37
CA ALA A 11 5.73 32.45 -44.04
C ALA A 11 6.99 31.70 -43.57
N ALA A 12 8.16 32.34 -43.69
CA ALA A 12 9.42 31.76 -43.21
C ALA A 12 9.48 31.79 -41.67
N PHE A 13 9.27 30.64 -41.02
CA PHE A 13 9.51 30.49 -39.59
C PHE A 13 11.01 30.53 -39.30
N LEU A 14 11.48 31.62 -38.67
CA LEU A 14 12.84 31.68 -38.13
C LEU A 14 13.02 30.60 -37.05
N LEU A 15 14.00 29.72 -37.26
CA LEU A 15 14.53 28.85 -36.22
C LEU A 15 15.35 29.69 -35.23
N VAL A 16 14.68 30.31 -34.26
CA VAL A 16 15.34 30.98 -33.14
C VAL A 16 15.74 29.94 -32.09
N THR A 17 16.95 29.40 -32.20
CA THR A 17 17.50 28.37 -31.32
C THR A 17 17.85 28.91 -29.92
N HIS A 18 16.82 29.21 -29.12
CA HIS A 18 16.99 29.48 -27.70
C HIS A 18 17.41 28.20 -26.97
N SER A 19 18.70 28.11 -26.64
CA SER A 19 19.25 27.06 -25.78
C SER A 19 18.85 27.30 -24.33
N PHE A 20 17.60 26.99 -23.98
CA PHE A 20 17.14 26.97 -22.60
C PHE A 20 17.65 25.71 -21.89
N ALA A 21 18.94 25.72 -21.53
CA ALA A 21 19.49 24.90 -20.46
C ALA A 21 18.94 25.41 -19.11
N GLY A 22 17.64 25.18 -18.87
CA GLY A 22 16.99 25.57 -17.62
C GLY A 22 17.56 24.76 -16.47
N GLU A 23 18.21 25.43 -15.50
CA GLU A 23 18.48 24.81 -14.21
C GLU A 23 17.15 24.34 -13.61
N ALA A 24 17.05 23.04 -13.32
CA ALA A 24 15.91 22.51 -12.59
C ALA A 24 15.84 23.22 -11.23
N THR A 25 14.73 23.93 -10.97
CA THR A 25 14.54 24.72 -9.76
C THR A 25 14.74 23.85 -8.53
N LYS A 26 15.83 24.10 -7.79
CA LYS A 26 16.20 23.35 -6.59
C LYS A 26 15.02 23.42 -5.59
N PRO A 27 14.58 22.29 -5.01
CA PRO A 27 13.51 22.30 -4.02
C PRO A 27 13.92 23.12 -2.80
N THR A 28 13.38 24.34 -2.71
CA THR A 28 13.44 25.21 -1.54
C THR A 28 12.51 24.65 -0.48
N ALA A 29 13.07 23.96 0.50
CA ALA A 29 12.38 23.77 1.78
C ALA A 29 12.10 25.15 2.43
N SER A 30 11.11 25.22 3.31
CA SER A 30 10.86 26.43 4.10
C SER A 30 12.15 26.90 4.80
N PRO A 31 12.43 28.23 4.91
CA PRO A 31 13.62 28.76 5.60
C PRO A 31 13.68 28.40 7.11
N GLY A 32 14.10 27.17 7.40
CA GLY A 32 14.10 26.60 8.75
C GLY A 32 14.27 25.07 8.77
N ASP A 33 13.60 24.36 7.86
CA ASP A 33 13.68 22.89 7.77
C ASP A 33 15.08 22.48 7.25
N LYS A 34 16.01 22.25 8.18
CA LYS A 34 17.29 21.57 7.91
C LYS A 34 16.95 20.15 7.45
N ARG A 35 17.29 19.82 6.20
CA ARG A 35 17.11 18.46 5.64
C ARG A 35 17.74 17.42 6.56
N ALA A 36 17.10 16.26 6.69
CA ALA A 36 17.66 15.16 7.47
C ALA A 36 19.12 14.84 7.05
N PRO A 37 20.05 14.72 8.02
CA PRO A 37 21.43 14.34 7.74
C PRO A 37 21.50 12.90 7.22
N VAL A 38 22.63 12.54 6.62
CA VAL A 38 22.91 11.14 6.28
C VAL A 38 23.01 10.35 7.58
N ASN A 39 22.18 9.32 7.73
CA ASN A 39 22.27 8.40 8.86
C ASN A 39 23.55 7.55 8.74
N GLU A 40 24.48 7.72 9.67
CA GLU A 40 25.73 6.94 9.70
C GLU A 40 25.55 5.53 10.29
N PHE A 41 24.47 5.31 11.04
CA PHE A 41 24.17 3.99 11.63
C PHE A 41 23.67 3.00 10.56
N LYS A 42 24.47 1.95 10.32
CA LYS A 42 24.21 0.93 9.29
C LYS A 42 23.57 -0.32 9.89
N GLY A 43 22.32 -0.19 10.33
CA GLY A 43 21.54 -1.28 10.91
C GLY A 43 20.10 -0.87 11.20
N THR A 44 19.45 -1.61 12.09
CA THR A 44 18.13 -1.30 12.65
C THR A 44 18.16 -1.47 14.18
N GLN A 45 17.18 -0.91 14.89
CA GLN A 45 16.91 -1.23 16.29
C GLN A 45 15.44 -1.62 16.48
N ASP A 46 15.16 -2.42 17.51
CA ASP A 46 13.81 -2.68 18.03
C ASP A 46 13.53 -1.72 19.20
N ARG A 47 12.24 -1.45 19.47
CA ARG A 47 11.84 -0.66 20.64
C ARG A 47 11.84 -1.49 21.93
N GLU A 48 12.06 -0.82 23.06
CA GLU A 48 11.79 -1.34 24.39
C GLU A 48 10.29 -1.13 24.73
N GLU A 49 9.60 -2.17 25.22
CA GLU A 49 8.16 -2.15 25.56
C GLU A 49 7.86 -1.44 26.89
N VAL A 50 8.46 -0.26 27.11
CA VAL A 50 8.30 0.57 28.32
C VAL A 50 8.03 2.01 27.88
N PHE A 51 6.81 2.47 28.11
CA PHE A 51 6.27 3.69 27.49
C PHE A 51 5.99 4.77 28.53
N ALA A 52 7.03 5.40 29.07
CA ALA A 52 6.91 6.43 30.10
C ALA A 52 7.86 7.61 29.88
N PHE A 53 7.42 8.79 30.31
CA PHE A 53 8.21 10.01 30.34
C PHE A 53 9.05 10.06 31.63
N ALA A 54 10.38 10.15 31.49
CA ALA A 54 11.27 10.56 32.57
C ALA A 54 11.18 12.08 32.81
N LYS A 55 10.94 12.85 31.74
CA LYS A 55 10.53 14.27 31.80
C LYS A 55 9.38 14.48 30.82
N LYS A 56 8.25 15.00 31.32
CA LYS A 56 7.10 15.39 30.49
C LYS A 56 7.55 16.41 29.43
N PRO A 57 6.83 16.50 28.29
CA PRO A 57 7.14 17.50 27.28
C PRO A 57 7.09 18.93 27.82
N SER A 58 7.89 19.80 27.22
CA SER A 58 7.82 21.25 27.40
C SER A 58 8.10 21.94 26.07
N VAL A 59 7.56 23.15 25.91
CA VAL A 59 7.80 24.00 24.74
C VAL A 59 8.12 25.42 25.19
N ARG A 60 9.04 26.09 24.48
CA ARG A 60 9.33 27.52 24.65
C ARG A 60 9.55 28.21 23.30
N SER A 61 9.09 29.44 23.19
CA SER A 61 9.45 30.31 22.07
C SER A 61 10.92 30.70 22.16
N VAL A 62 11.63 30.66 21.03
CA VAL A 62 13.03 31.06 20.87
C VAL A 62 13.10 32.03 19.70
N ARG A 63 13.65 33.22 19.93
CA ARG A 63 13.92 34.18 18.85
C ARG A 63 15.29 33.91 18.25
N SER A 64 15.31 33.60 16.95
CA SER A 64 16.49 33.53 16.10
C SER A 64 16.20 34.40 14.87
N ASP A 65 17.20 35.02 14.26
CA ASP A 65 17.10 35.67 12.92
C ASP A 65 15.95 36.69 12.66
N GLY A 66 15.20 37.07 13.70
CA GLY A 66 13.95 37.86 13.58
C GLY A 66 12.68 37.01 13.51
N SER A 67 12.79 35.69 13.34
CA SER A 67 11.69 34.73 13.42
C SER A 67 11.45 34.22 14.85
N VAL A 68 10.27 33.64 15.08
CA VAL A 68 9.97 32.84 16.28
C VAL A 68 10.07 31.37 15.89
N ARG A 69 11.01 30.66 16.50
CA ARG A 69 11.06 29.19 16.53
C ARG A 69 10.43 28.70 17.82
N TYR A 70 10.02 27.44 17.84
CA TYR A 70 9.62 26.76 19.07
C TYR A 70 10.61 25.62 19.35
N GLU A 71 11.18 25.62 20.56
CA GLU A 71 12.01 24.52 21.05
C GLU A 71 11.12 23.58 21.87
N ILE A 72 11.03 22.32 21.44
CA ILE A 72 10.24 21.26 22.08
C ILE A 72 11.21 20.30 22.75
N THR A 73 11.03 20.00 24.03
CA THR A 73 11.88 19.05 24.76
C THR A 73 11.07 18.02 25.54
N PHE A 74 11.54 16.78 25.63
CA PHE A 74 10.97 15.70 26.46
C PHE A 74 12.03 14.62 26.73
N GLU A 75 11.79 13.72 27.69
CA GLU A 75 12.71 12.59 27.97
C GLU A 75 11.93 11.32 28.29
N THR A 76 12.34 10.19 27.70
CA THR A 76 11.72 8.87 27.95
C THR A 76 12.54 8.03 28.92
N THR A 77 11.90 7.10 29.62
CA THR A 77 12.58 6.17 30.56
C THR A 77 13.29 5.01 29.85
N ALA A 78 13.03 4.81 28.55
CA ALA A 78 13.44 3.64 27.78
C ALA A 78 13.54 3.97 26.28
N LYS A 79 14.14 3.08 25.48
CA LYS A 79 14.23 3.15 24.01
C LYS A 79 12.90 2.80 23.32
N CYS A 80 11.81 3.46 23.71
CA CYS A 80 10.51 3.26 23.10
C CYS A 80 10.38 4.01 21.77
N ASP A 81 9.28 3.78 21.04
CA ASP A 81 8.88 4.68 19.97
C ASP A 81 8.17 5.93 20.49
N ALA A 82 8.33 7.03 19.77
CA ALA A 82 7.68 8.31 20.01
C ALA A 82 7.07 8.87 18.72
N THR A 83 6.03 9.68 18.86
CA THR A 83 5.47 10.57 17.83
C THR A 83 5.40 11.98 18.41
N VAL A 84 5.81 12.99 17.64
CA VAL A 84 5.66 14.41 17.98
C VAL A 84 4.87 15.10 16.88
N ALA A 85 3.80 15.79 17.26
CA ALA A 85 2.89 16.49 16.36
C ALA A 85 2.51 17.86 16.92
N ILE A 86 2.18 18.81 16.04
CA ILE A 86 1.42 20.00 16.41
C ILE A 86 -0.05 19.74 16.09
N VAL A 87 -0.92 19.97 17.06
CA VAL A 87 -2.37 19.81 16.92
C VAL A 87 -3.10 21.12 17.15
N ALA A 88 -4.18 21.36 16.41
CA ALA A 88 -5.03 22.55 16.52
C ALA A 88 -6.47 22.17 16.87
N PRO A 89 -7.26 23.08 17.48
CA PRO A 89 -8.67 22.84 17.74
C PRO A 89 -9.42 22.59 16.42
N SER A 90 -10.15 21.48 16.34
CA SER A 90 -10.88 21.11 15.13
C SER A 90 -12.10 22.00 14.94
N THR A 91 -12.13 22.75 13.85
CA THR A 91 -13.33 23.47 13.39
C THR A 91 -14.43 22.51 12.90
N ASN A 92 -14.08 21.23 12.66
CA ASN A 92 -14.99 20.18 12.24
C ASN A 92 -14.99 19.03 13.28
N ALA A 93 -15.95 19.03 14.21
CA ALA A 93 -16.06 18.04 15.30
C ALA A 93 -16.43 16.60 14.85
N ALA A 94 -16.21 16.25 13.58
CA ALA A 94 -16.67 15.01 12.94
C ALA A 94 -15.86 13.76 13.31
N GLY A 95 -14.63 13.91 13.83
CA GLY A 95 -13.59 12.88 13.98
C GLY A 95 -14.01 11.56 14.64
N SER A 96 -13.23 10.49 14.43
CA SER A 96 -13.32 9.21 15.15
C SER A 96 -12.33 9.18 16.33
N GLY A 97 -12.45 8.18 17.22
CA GLY A 97 -11.58 8.07 18.41
C GLY A 97 -11.78 9.14 19.48
N GLN A 98 -10.82 9.23 20.41
CA GLN A 98 -10.87 10.06 21.62
C GLN A 98 -10.45 11.53 21.39
N ASN A 99 -9.91 11.86 20.22
CA ASN A 99 -9.28 13.16 19.94
C ASN A 99 -10.09 14.01 18.92
N LYS A 100 -11.42 13.92 18.92
CA LYS A 100 -12.31 14.62 17.97
C LYS A 100 -12.15 16.14 17.96
N GLU A 101 -11.69 16.69 19.07
CA GLU A 101 -11.45 18.12 19.29
C GLU A 101 -10.15 18.62 18.66
N TRP A 102 -9.25 17.72 18.20
CA TRP A 102 -7.88 18.07 17.82
C TRP A 102 -7.44 17.42 16.51
N VAL A 103 -7.13 18.24 15.50
CA VAL A 103 -6.54 17.80 14.22
C VAL A 103 -5.03 18.03 14.21
N ILE A 104 -4.27 17.14 13.58
CA ILE A 104 -2.83 17.40 13.33
C ILE A 104 -2.72 18.47 12.24
N VAL A 105 -1.88 19.48 12.50
CA VAL A 105 -1.58 20.55 11.54
C VAL A 105 -0.10 20.57 11.12
N ARG A 106 0.79 19.94 11.89
CA ARG A 106 2.18 19.69 11.47
C ARG A 106 2.66 18.34 11.99
N HIS A 107 3.11 17.49 11.08
CA HIS A 107 3.84 16.27 11.38
C HIS A 107 5.33 16.62 11.60
N LEU A 108 5.85 16.37 12.83
CA LEU A 108 7.23 16.73 13.18
C LEU A 108 8.19 15.53 13.23
N ALA A 109 7.83 14.45 13.92
CA ALA A 109 8.70 13.28 14.06
C ALA A 109 7.93 12.01 14.42
N SER A 110 8.36 10.84 13.94
CA SER A 110 8.05 9.58 14.62
C SER A 110 9.07 8.47 14.32
N GLY A 111 9.30 7.59 15.30
CA GLY A 111 10.22 6.47 15.21
C GLY A 111 10.73 5.99 16.56
N VAL A 112 11.65 5.03 16.55
CA VAL A 112 12.23 4.43 17.77
C VAL A 112 13.37 5.30 18.30
N LEU A 113 13.32 5.70 19.57
CA LEU A 113 14.39 6.46 20.21
C LEU A 113 15.59 5.56 20.56
N GLY A 114 16.80 6.10 20.53
CA GLY A 114 18.04 5.33 20.74
C GLY A 114 19.09 5.61 19.66
N VAL A 115 20.00 4.65 19.43
CA VAL A 115 21.16 4.84 18.56
C VAL A 115 20.79 5.11 17.10
N ASN A 116 19.72 4.49 16.58
CA ASN A 116 19.28 4.68 15.19
C ASN A 116 18.05 5.61 15.03
N ALA A 117 17.79 6.50 15.98
CA ALA A 117 16.60 7.35 15.95
C ALA A 117 16.50 8.18 14.63
N PRO A 118 15.31 8.27 14.01
CA PRO A 118 15.14 9.05 12.78
C PRO A 118 15.07 10.55 13.06
N HIS A 119 15.66 11.33 12.17
CA HIS A 119 15.56 12.79 12.18
C HIS A 119 14.08 13.24 12.21
N PRO A 120 13.71 14.29 12.99
CA PRO A 120 14.57 15.17 13.79
C PRO A 120 14.89 14.68 15.22
N PHE A 121 14.63 13.42 15.58
CA PHE A 121 15.09 12.90 16.87
C PHE A 121 16.63 12.81 16.92
N GLN A 122 17.17 13.10 18.10
CA GLN A 122 18.59 13.02 18.42
C GLN A 122 18.98 11.55 18.62
N GLN A 123 19.92 11.10 17.79
CA GLN A 123 20.49 9.76 17.88
C GLN A 123 21.29 9.58 19.18
N ASN A 124 21.30 8.34 19.67
CA ASN A 124 21.95 7.93 20.92
C ASN A 124 21.46 8.68 22.18
N SER A 125 20.22 9.20 22.17
CA SER A 125 19.62 9.90 23.32
C SER A 125 18.18 9.47 23.60
N LEU A 126 17.82 9.46 24.88
CA LEU A 126 16.42 9.42 25.37
C LEU A 126 15.88 10.80 25.73
N SER A 127 16.76 11.78 25.96
CA SER A 127 16.45 13.20 26.13
C SER A 127 16.42 13.85 24.75
N GLN A 128 15.23 14.26 24.32
CA GLN A 128 14.98 14.77 22.98
C GLN A 128 14.74 16.28 23.03
N LYS A 129 15.44 17.02 22.15
CA LYS A 129 15.11 18.40 21.77
C LYS A 129 14.86 18.44 20.26
N LEU A 130 13.71 18.98 19.87
CA LEU A 130 13.31 19.28 18.49
C LEU A 130 13.12 20.80 18.32
N GLU A 131 13.23 21.28 17.09
CA GLU A 131 12.95 22.67 16.70
C GLU A 131 11.80 22.69 15.70
N TRP A 132 10.86 23.64 15.86
CA TRP A 132 9.74 23.86 14.94
C TRP A 132 9.71 25.32 14.46
N ASP A 133 9.30 25.52 13.22
CA ASP A 133 9.27 26.79 12.49
C ASP A 133 7.99 27.62 12.70
N GLY A 134 7.00 27.09 13.43
CA GLY A 134 5.69 27.71 13.59
C GLY A 134 4.74 27.48 12.40
N ALA A 135 5.12 26.65 11.42
CA ALA A 135 4.34 26.40 10.21
C ALA A 135 3.60 25.05 10.23
N ASP A 136 2.47 25.02 9.53
CA ASP A 136 1.70 23.84 9.18
C ASP A 136 2.42 22.93 8.16
N ASP A 137 1.84 21.77 7.84
CA ASP A 137 2.42 20.87 6.86
C ASP A 137 2.50 21.48 5.44
N SER A 138 1.65 22.45 5.10
CA SER A 138 1.71 23.19 3.83
C SER A 138 2.76 24.31 3.80
N GLY A 139 3.45 24.57 4.91
CA GLY A 139 4.46 25.63 5.06
C GLY A 139 3.88 27.02 5.34
N LYS A 140 2.59 27.12 5.69
CA LYS A 140 1.93 28.38 6.12
C LYS A 140 1.98 28.49 7.64
N PRO A 141 1.83 29.69 8.25
CA PRO A 141 1.72 29.81 9.70
C PRO A 141 0.60 28.93 10.27
N ALA A 142 0.91 28.16 11.31
CA ALA A 142 -0.07 27.31 11.98
C ALA A 142 -1.15 28.15 12.69
N PRO A 143 -2.38 27.64 12.85
CA PRO A 143 -3.47 28.36 13.48
C PRO A 143 -3.21 28.66 14.98
N ALA A 144 -3.88 29.68 15.50
CA ALA A 144 -3.85 30.01 16.93
C ALA A 144 -4.44 28.87 17.80
N GLY A 145 -3.99 28.77 19.05
CA GLY A 145 -4.46 27.74 19.98
C GLY A 145 -3.87 26.34 19.76
N CYS A 146 -2.79 26.22 18.98
CA CYS A 146 -2.10 24.95 18.81
C CYS A 146 -1.46 24.43 20.11
N LEU A 147 -1.42 23.10 20.24
CA LEU A 147 -0.66 22.38 21.27
C LEU A 147 0.47 21.57 20.63
N VAL A 148 1.55 21.38 21.37
CA VAL A 148 2.53 20.32 21.10
C VAL A 148 2.03 19.04 21.73
N ARG A 149 1.87 17.96 20.94
CA ARG A 149 1.52 16.63 21.41
C ARG A 149 2.72 15.70 21.27
N VAL A 150 3.03 14.95 22.33
CA VAL A 150 4.03 13.87 22.31
C VAL A 150 3.37 12.59 22.80
N SER A 151 3.45 11.54 22.00
CA SER A 151 2.80 10.25 22.26
C SER A 151 3.81 9.11 22.16
N LEU A 152 3.76 8.16 23.10
CA LEU A 152 4.72 7.06 23.23
C LEU A 152 4.03 5.71 23.09
N GLY A 153 4.66 4.78 22.38
CA GLY A 153 4.15 3.41 22.27
C GLY A 153 2.94 3.28 21.35
N LEU A 154 3.17 3.34 20.04
CA LEU A 154 2.15 3.15 19.03
C LEU A 154 1.41 1.82 19.27
N LYS A 155 0.11 1.94 19.55
CA LYS A 155 -0.82 0.85 19.86
C LYS A 155 -2.23 1.17 19.33
N PRO A 156 -2.49 0.97 18.02
CA PRO A 156 -3.82 1.10 17.46
C PRO A 156 -4.80 0.07 18.06
N ARG A 157 -6.09 0.41 18.07
CA ARG A 157 -7.15 -0.43 18.65
C ARG A 157 -8.30 -0.61 17.67
N PHE A 158 -8.84 -1.82 17.57
CA PHE A 158 -9.99 -2.13 16.70
C PHE A 158 -11.18 -1.18 16.97
N GLU A 159 -11.78 -0.63 15.91
CA GLU A 159 -13.04 0.12 15.98
C GLU A 159 -14.20 -0.68 15.35
N GLN A 160 -14.05 -1.10 14.08
CA GLN A 160 -15.14 -1.68 13.30
C GLN A 160 -14.65 -2.45 12.07
N ASN A 161 -15.55 -3.26 11.48
CA ASN A 161 -15.38 -3.84 10.15
C ASN A 161 -16.17 -2.97 9.14
N ILE A 162 -15.52 -2.54 8.06
CA ILE A 162 -16.05 -1.67 7.00
C ILE A 162 -16.32 -2.50 5.74
N GLY A 163 -17.41 -2.18 5.02
CA GLY A 163 -17.80 -2.89 3.81
C GLY A 163 -18.01 -4.39 4.03
N TYR A 164 -18.48 -4.78 5.22
CA TYR A 164 -18.51 -6.17 5.69
C TYR A 164 -19.94 -6.68 5.88
N ASP A 165 -20.19 -7.91 5.44
CA ASP A 165 -21.46 -8.63 5.59
C ASP A 165 -21.17 -10.09 5.94
N HIS A 166 -21.91 -10.59 6.93
CA HIS A 166 -21.77 -11.96 7.43
C HIS A 166 -22.29 -12.99 6.42
N TYR A 167 -23.21 -12.59 5.54
CA TYR A 167 -23.83 -13.39 4.48
C TYR A 167 -23.09 -13.27 3.14
N ASP A 168 -22.05 -12.43 3.02
CA ASP A 168 -21.20 -12.34 1.82
C ASP A 168 -20.28 -13.57 1.73
N MET A 169 -20.70 -14.52 0.90
CA MET A 169 -20.05 -15.79 0.70
C MET A 169 -19.41 -15.86 -0.70
N PRO A 170 -18.11 -16.17 -0.81
CA PRO A 170 -17.38 -15.96 -2.05
C PRO A 170 -17.61 -17.07 -3.10
N THR A 171 -18.14 -16.69 -4.28
CA THR A 171 -18.37 -17.59 -5.42
C THR A 171 -18.02 -16.94 -6.78
N GLY A 172 -17.96 -17.76 -7.83
CA GLY A 172 -18.13 -17.32 -9.22
C GLY A 172 -16.92 -16.71 -9.92
N SER A 173 -17.20 -15.68 -10.74
CA SER A 173 -16.34 -15.10 -11.78
C SER A 173 -15.15 -14.28 -11.24
N GLY A 174 -14.29 -14.92 -10.46
CA GLY A 174 -13.14 -14.33 -9.78
C GLY A 174 -12.00 -15.33 -9.59
N GLY A 175 -11.70 -16.13 -10.62
CA GLY A 175 -10.53 -17.02 -10.63
C GLY A 175 -10.67 -18.33 -9.85
N CYS A 176 -11.88 -18.76 -9.47
CA CYS A 176 -12.05 -20.13 -8.98
C CYS A 176 -11.74 -21.11 -10.13
N GLN A 177 -10.73 -21.97 -9.93
CA GLN A 177 -10.22 -22.86 -10.98
C GLN A 177 -11.00 -24.18 -11.09
N MET A 178 -11.99 -24.39 -10.22
CA MET A 178 -12.96 -25.50 -10.27
C MET A 178 -14.22 -25.09 -11.05
N PRO A 179 -14.56 -25.73 -12.18
CA PRO A 179 -15.76 -25.43 -12.96
C PRO A 179 -17.06 -25.47 -12.15
N GLU A 180 -17.12 -26.29 -11.09
CA GLU A 180 -18.27 -26.55 -10.24
C GLU A 180 -18.75 -25.31 -9.47
N PHE A 181 -17.85 -24.38 -9.13
CA PHE A 181 -18.16 -23.10 -8.45
C PHE A 181 -18.15 -21.89 -9.40
N SER A 182 -17.62 -22.07 -10.63
CA SER A 182 -17.46 -21.00 -11.61
C SER A 182 -18.79 -20.34 -12.03
N LYS A 183 -19.90 -21.08 -11.90
CA LYS A 183 -21.26 -20.66 -12.28
C LYS A 183 -22.00 -19.82 -11.22
N ASN A 184 -21.32 -19.51 -10.11
CA ASN A 184 -21.76 -18.51 -9.14
C ASN A 184 -23.02 -18.87 -8.32
N ASP A 185 -23.37 -20.17 -8.28
CA ASP A 185 -24.65 -20.70 -7.78
C ASP A 185 -24.55 -21.73 -6.65
N LYS A 186 -23.34 -22.24 -6.34
CA LYS A 186 -23.13 -23.40 -5.45
C LYS A 186 -22.07 -23.20 -4.37
N TYR A 187 -22.25 -23.96 -3.28
CA TYR A 187 -21.47 -23.92 -2.05
C TYR A 187 -21.25 -25.36 -1.54
N LEU A 188 -20.21 -25.60 -0.74
CA LEU A 188 -20.18 -26.83 0.06
C LEU A 188 -21.02 -26.60 1.32
N VAL A 189 -21.98 -27.47 1.57
CA VAL A 189 -22.93 -27.39 2.70
C VAL A 189 -22.85 -28.66 3.53
N GLY A 190 -22.59 -28.51 4.83
CA GLY A 190 -22.64 -29.56 5.85
C GLY A 190 -23.71 -29.26 6.89
N LYS A 191 -24.11 -30.28 7.66
CA LYS A 191 -25.15 -30.16 8.69
C LYS A 191 -24.60 -30.52 10.07
N GLY A 192 -24.80 -29.65 11.05
CA GLY A 192 -24.49 -29.88 12.45
C GLY A 192 -25.62 -30.63 13.17
N ALA A 193 -25.37 -31.04 14.42
CA ALA A 193 -26.33 -31.81 15.22
C ALA A 193 -27.65 -31.05 15.47
N ASP A 194 -27.56 -29.77 15.84
CA ASP A 194 -28.71 -28.97 16.30
C ASP A 194 -29.39 -28.17 15.18
N GLY A 195 -29.45 -28.73 13.97
CA GLY A 195 -30.03 -28.06 12.79
C GLY A 195 -29.16 -26.94 12.19
N GLU A 196 -27.93 -26.75 12.67
CA GLU A 196 -26.96 -25.80 12.11
C GLU A 196 -26.58 -26.17 10.65
N LEU A 197 -26.54 -25.17 9.76
CA LEU A 197 -26.06 -25.29 8.39
C LEU A 197 -24.68 -24.64 8.26
N TYR A 198 -23.68 -25.44 7.92
CA TYR A 198 -22.30 -25.01 7.72
C TYR A 198 -22.09 -24.80 6.22
N VAL A 199 -21.93 -23.55 5.77
CA VAL A 199 -21.81 -23.19 4.35
C VAL A 199 -20.42 -22.66 4.05
N LEU A 200 -19.74 -23.20 3.04
CA LEU A 200 -18.39 -22.83 2.60
C LEU A 200 -18.40 -22.33 1.15
N GLY A 201 -17.94 -21.10 0.93
CA GLY A 201 -17.72 -20.48 -0.38
C GLY A 201 -16.26 -20.60 -0.84
N MET A 202 -16.05 -20.78 -2.14
CA MET A 202 -14.76 -21.09 -2.75
C MET A 202 -14.47 -20.23 -4.01
N PRO A 203 -13.73 -19.13 -3.90
CA PRO A 203 -13.28 -18.28 -5.01
C PRO A 203 -11.82 -18.55 -5.40
N GLY A 204 -11.26 -17.76 -6.32
CA GLY A 204 -9.81 -17.65 -6.51
C GLY A 204 -9.08 -16.83 -5.44
N GLY A 205 -9.81 -16.10 -4.60
CA GLY A 205 -9.30 -15.14 -3.61
C GLY A 205 -9.35 -15.56 -2.12
N GLY A 206 -9.41 -16.86 -1.83
CA GLY A 206 -9.47 -17.40 -0.45
C GLY A 206 -10.87 -17.80 0.02
N MET A 207 -10.96 -18.94 0.71
CA MET A 207 -12.23 -19.56 1.13
C MET A 207 -12.78 -18.94 2.42
N VAL A 208 -14.12 -18.90 2.54
CA VAL A 208 -14.84 -18.43 3.74
C VAL A 208 -15.99 -19.39 4.04
N GLY A 209 -16.12 -19.78 5.31
CA GLY A 209 -17.11 -20.74 5.82
C GLY A 209 -17.81 -20.19 7.05
N ARG A 210 -19.15 -20.14 7.01
CA ARG A 210 -20.00 -19.60 8.08
C ARG A 210 -21.07 -20.62 8.47
N VAL A 211 -21.50 -20.55 9.72
CA VAL A 211 -22.56 -21.38 10.28
C VAL A 211 -23.82 -20.55 10.45
N TYR A 212 -24.96 -21.12 10.07
CA TYR A 212 -26.27 -20.50 10.14
C TYR A 212 -27.25 -21.42 10.89
N LYS A 213 -28.19 -20.81 11.62
CA LYS A 213 -29.31 -21.51 12.28
C LYS A 213 -30.56 -20.65 12.17
N ASP A 214 -31.70 -21.27 11.84
CA ASP A 214 -32.98 -20.59 11.63
C ASP A 214 -32.90 -19.40 10.66
N GLY A 215 -32.11 -19.56 9.59
CA GLY A 215 -31.83 -18.55 8.57
C GLY A 215 -30.82 -17.45 8.98
N LYS A 216 -30.44 -17.40 10.26
CA LYS A 216 -29.57 -16.37 10.84
C LYS A 216 -28.13 -16.85 10.96
N TYR A 217 -27.19 -15.91 10.83
CA TYR A 217 -25.78 -16.12 11.12
C TYR A 217 -25.53 -16.53 12.58
N VAL A 218 -24.59 -17.45 12.80
CA VAL A 218 -24.13 -17.88 14.14
C VAL A 218 -22.65 -17.54 14.38
N LYS A 219 -21.75 -18.00 13.50
CA LYS A 219 -20.29 -17.91 13.66
C LYS A 219 -19.55 -18.19 12.34
N THR A 220 -18.31 -17.75 12.22
CA THR A 220 -17.35 -18.25 11.22
C THR A 220 -16.76 -19.58 11.69
N PHE A 221 -16.64 -20.54 10.78
CA PHE A 221 -15.85 -21.77 11.00
C PHE A 221 -14.64 -21.87 10.07
N TRP A 222 -14.66 -21.17 8.94
CA TRP A 222 -13.50 -21.01 8.07
C TRP A 222 -13.33 -19.54 7.64
N PRO A 223 -12.13 -18.95 7.74
CA PRO A 223 -10.95 -19.44 8.46
C PRO A 223 -11.26 -19.77 9.92
N PRO A 224 -10.59 -20.77 10.54
CA PRO A 224 -10.85 -21.14 11.92
C PRO A 224 -10.49 -20.00 12.89
N SER A 225 -11.00 -20.10 14.11
CA SER A 225 -10.63 -19.21 15.22
C SER A 225 -9.15 -19.40 15.57
N ALA A 226 -8.57 -18.45 16.32
CA ALA A 226 -7.20 -18.55 16.80
C ALA A 226 -6.98 -19.79 17.68
N ARG A 227 -7.93 -20.11 18.55
CA ARG A 227 -7.91 -21.32 19.41
C ARG A 227 -8.10 -22.63 18.64
N ASP A 228 -8.82 -22.62 17.52
CA ASP A 228 -9.16 -23.82 16.74
C ASP A 228 -8.12 -24.13 15.64
N VAL A 229 -7.18 -23.21 15.36
CA VAL A 229 -6.18 -23.36 14.28
C VAL A 229 -5.27 -24.58 14.47
N GLU A 230 -4.86 -24.91 15.70
CA GLU A 230 -3.95 -26.04 15.96
C GLU A 230 -4.57 -27.40 15.58
N LYS A 231 -5.90 -27.51 15.51
CA LYS A 231 -6.59 -28.73 15.04
C LYS A 231 -6.16 -29.11 13.61
N LEU A 232 -5.66 -28.16 12.81
CA LEU A 232 -5.13 -28.42 11.47
C LEU A 232 -3.84 -29.25 11.47
N ALA A 233 -3.07 -29.30 12.57
CA ALA A 233 -1.78 -29.97 12.63
C ALA A 233 -1.83 -31.50 12.44
N GLN A 234 -3.01 -32.13 12.60
CA GLN A 234 -3.19 -33.56 12.31
C GLN A 234 -3.17 -33.87 10.80
N PHE A 235 -3.49 -32.87 9.96
CA PHE A 235 -3.34 -32.93 8.51
C PHE A 235 -1.88 -32.60 8.16
N LYS A 236 -0.99 -33.60 8.31
CA LYS A 236 0.47 -33.47 8.12
C LYS A 236 0.84 -32.98 6.70
N GLU A 237 2.02 -32.35 6.55
CA GLU A 237 2.57 -31.92 5.23
C GLU A 237 2.56 -33.08 4.21
N GLY A 238 1.52 -33.15 3.37
CA GLY A 238 1.32 -34.27 2.45
C GLY A 238 -0.14 -34.47 2.01
N LYS A 239 -0.66 -33.56 1.17
CA LYS A 239 -1.90 -33.68 0.37
C LYS A 239 -3.12 -34.37 1.02
N PRO A 240 -4.08 -33.61 1.61
CA PRO A 240 -4.01 -32.20 1.99
C PRO A 240 -3.42 -32.04 3.40
N GLY A 241 -2.61 -31.00 3.62
CA GLY A 241 -1.95 -30.78 4.91
C GLY A 241 -1.57 -29.34 5.16
N TYR A 242 -1.35 -28.99 6.43
CA TYR A 242 -1.11 -27.63 6.88
C TYR A 242 0.24 -27.54 7.60
N ARG A 243 1.12 -26.67 7.10
CA ARG A 243 2.40 -26.33 7.73
C ARG A 243 2.20 -25.20 8.73
N PHE A 244 2.93 -25.23 9.84
CA PHE A 244 3.06 -24.11 10.77
C PHE A 244 4.50 -23.61 10.79
N ALA A 245 4.68 -22.31 11.03
CA ALA A 245 5.94 -21.67 11.36
C ALA A 245 5.87 -21.05 12.76
N THR A 246 7.02 -20.82 13.38
CA THR A 246 7.10 -20.08 14.66
C THR A 246 7.61 -18.68 14.39
N THR A 247 6.96 -17.66 14.95
CA THR A 247 7.42 -16.27 14.85
C THR A 247 8.60 -16.01 15.79
N THR A 248 9.37 -14.95 15.57
CA THR A 248 10.44 -14.52 16.49
C THR A 248 9.94 -14.09 17.88
N TRP A 249 8.62 -13.96 18.06
CA TRP A 249 7.98 -13.66 19.35
C TRP A 249 7.35 -14.90 20.03
N GLY A 250 7.52 -16.09 19.45
CA GLY A 250 7.00 -17.35 20.00
C GLY A 250 5.61 -17.77 19.50
N ASP A 251 4.82 -16.87 18.91
CA ASP A 251 3.53 -17.23 18.31
C ASP A 251 3.74 -18.33 17.25
N LYS A 252 2.91 -19.38 17.25
CA LYS A 252 2.77 -20.28 16.08
C LYS A 252 1.83 -19.63 15.07
N VAL A 253 2.18 -19.71 13.79
CA VAL A 253 1.39 -19.15 12.68
C VAL A 253 1.25 -20.17 11.55
N LEU A 254 0.10 -20.21 10.90
CA LEU A 254 -0.17 -21.09 9.75
C LEU A 254 0.60 -20.62 8.51
N ALA A 255 1.13 -21.54 7.71
CA ALA A 255 1.74 -21.19 6.42
C ALA A 255 0.71 -20.67 5.41
N CYS A 256 0.84 -19.40 5.02
CA CYS A 256 0.07 -18.71 3.99
C CYS A 256 0.87 -18.72 2.69
N ASP A 257 0.37 -19.32 1.61
CA ASP A 257 1.07 -19.31 0.32
C ASP A 257 0.65 -18.10 -0.55
N ARG A 258 0.92 -18.13 -1.87
CA ARG A 258 0.48 -17.08 -2.81
C ARG A 258 -1.05 -16.95 -2.92
N TYR A 259 -1.81 -17.98 -2.57
CA TYR A 259 -3.26 -18.06 -2.72
C TYR A 259 -4.01 -17.99 -1.38
N GLY A 260 -3.27 -17.88 -0.26
CA GLY A 260 -3.80 -17.55 1.06
C GLY A 260 -3.56 -18.65 2.12
N PRO A 261 -4.39 -18.71 3.17
CA PRO A 261 -4.18 -19.59 4.34
C PRO A 261 -4.58 -21.05 4.07
N THR A 262 -4.09 -21.64 2.97
CA THR A 262 -4.20 -23.09 2.70
C THR A 262 -2.94 -23.58 2.00
N GLY A 263 -2.08 -24.28 2.75
CA GLY A 263 -0.87 -24.92 2.23
C GLY A 263 -1.14 -26.16 1.37
N PHE A 264 -1.85 -26.01 0.24
CA PHE A 264 -2.03 -27.12 -0.70
C PHE A 264 -0.69 -27.49 -1.33
N VAL A 265 -0.04 -28.54 -0.79
CA VAL A 265 1.25 -29.08 -1.26
C VAL A 265 1.07 -29.79 -2.61
N GLY A 266 0.90 -29.01 -3.67
CA GLY A 266 0.68 -29.48 -5.03
C GLY A 266 -0.16 -28.50 -5.87
N ASP A 267 -0.65 -29.01 -7.00
CA ASP A 267 -1.60 -28.26 -7.83
C ASP A 267 -3.00 -28.38 -7.24
N GLY A 268 -3.51 -27.30 -6.65
CA GLY A 268 -4.83 -27.27 -6.00
C GLY A 268 -6.00 -27.66 -6.92
N ARG A 269 -5.83 -27.58 -8.25
CA ARG A 269 -6.82 -28.05 -9.25
C ARG A 269 -6.94 -29.58 -9.34
N LYS A 270 -6.06 -30.32 -8.65
CA LYS A 270 -5.97 -31.79 -8.70
C LYS A 270 -6.41 -32.46 -7.40
N ILE A 271 -7.07 -31.71 -6.52
CA ILE A 271 -7.67 -32.21 -5.29
C ILE A 271 -9.14 -32.51 -5.60
N PRO A 272 -9.67 -33.70 -5.26
CA PRO A 272 -11.08 -34.00 -5.45
C PRO A 272 -11.99 -33.01 -4.71
N LEU A 273 -13.13 -32.65 -5.31
CA LEU A 273 -14.12 -31.75 -4.71
C LEU A 273 -14.49 -32.12 -3.24
N PRO A 274 -14.70 -33.40 -2.87
CA PRO A 274 -14.97 -33.77 -1.48
C PRO A 274 -13.79 -33.55 -0.53
N ASP A 275 -12.55 -33.51 -1.03
CA ASP A 275 -11.34 -33.38 -0.19
C ASP A 275 -11.01 -31.91 0.14
N HIS A 276 -11.43 -30.97 -0.70
CA HIS A 276 -11.25 -29.53 -0.46
C HIS A 276 -11.88 -29.06 0.86
N GLY A 277 -13.07 -29.57 1.20
CA GLY A 277 -13.78 -29.18 2.41
C GLY A 277 -13.33 -29.92 3.68
N LYS A 278 -12.78 -31.14 3.57
CA LYS A 278 -12.64 -32.08 4.71
C LYS A 278 -12.00 -31.48 5.95
N ALA A 279 -10.83 -30.86 5.83
CA ALA A 279 -10.16 -30.26 6.98
C ALA A 279 -10.95 -29.09 7.60
N MET A 280 -11.67 -28.34 6.79
CA MET A 280 -12.42 -27.14 7.21
C MET A 280 -13.67 -27.53 8.00
N PHE A 281 -14.46 -28.48 7.47
CA PHE A 281 -15.61 -29.03 8.15
C PHE A 281 -15.20 -29.85 9.39
N PHE A 282 -14.11 -30.62 9.31
CA PHE A 282 -13.59 -31.37 10.45
C PHE A 282 -13.23 -30.47 11.65
N VAL A 283 -12.48 -29.38 11.43
CA VAL A 283 -12.11 -28.43 12.50
C VAL A 283 -13.36 -27.85 13.19
N ALA A 284 -14.43 -27.72 12.41
CA ALA A 284 -15.74 -27.22 12.80
C ALA A 284 -16.68 -28.29 13.41
N GLY A 285 -16.25 -29.56 13.50
CA GLY A 285 -16.99 -30.68 14.08
C GLY A 285 -17.93 -31.42 13.12
N VAL A 286 -17.82 -31.21 11.80
CA VAL A 286 -18.75 -31.73 10.78
C VAL A 286 -18.04 -32.72 9.85
N ASN A 287 -18.62 -33.91 9.66
CA ASN A 287 -17.98 -35.04 8.98
C ASN A 287 -18.44 -35.27 7.52
N ASP A 288 -19.53 -34.63 7.07
CA ASP A 288 -20.06 -34.73 5.70
C ASP A 288 -20.41 -33.34 5.16
N CYS A 289 -20.15 -33.11 3.86
CA CYS A 289 -20.52 -31.89 3.16
C CYS A 289 -20.79 -32.18 1.68
N LYS A 290 -21.77 -31.48 1.09
CA LYS A 290 -22.28 -31.71 -0.26
C LYS A 290 -22.33 -30.41 -1.06
N LEU A 291 -22.19 -30.51 -2.38
CA LEU A 291 -22.28 -29.34 -3.27
C LEU A 291 -23.75 -28.98 -3.51
N GLU A 292 -24.25 -28.01 -2.76
CA GLU A 292 -25.65 -27.57 -2.77
C GLU A 292 -25.77 -26.11 -3.26
N PRO A 293 -26.94 -25.66 -3.76
CA PRO A 293 -27.20 -24.25 -3.98
C PRO A 293 -27.25 -23.47 -2.65
N TRP A 294 -27.38 -22.13 -2.70
CA TRP A 294 -27.61 -21.33 -1.50
C TRP A 294 -28.80 -21.86 -0.69
N PRO A 295 -28.63 -22.22 0.60
CA PRO A 295 -29.68 -22.89 1.35
C PRO A 295 -30.94 -22.02 1.53
N ALA A 296 -32.10 -22.65 1.32
CA ALA A 296 -33.39 -21.99 1.52
C ALA A 296 -33.56 -21.53 2.98
N GLY A 297 -34.16 -20.35 3.17
CA GLY A 297 -34.36 -19.73 4.49
C GLY A 297 -33.19 -18.87 4.98
N ILE A 298 -31.97 -19.01 4.44
CA ILE A 298 -30.88 -18.07 4.72
C ILE A 298 -31.02 -16.86 3.80
N GLN A 299 -31.02 -15.64 4.34
CA GLN A 299 -31.05 -14.42 3.53
C GLN A 299 -29.80 -14.31 2.63
N LYS A 300 -29.94 -13.74 1.43
CA LYS A 300 -28.80 -13.42 0.55
C LYS A 300 -28.01 -12.23 1.12
N PRO A 301 -26.71 -12.09 0.77
CA PRO A 301 -25.93 -10.90 1.12
C PRO A 301 -26.60 -9.61 0.67
N ALA A 302 -26.56 -8.61 1.56
CA ALA A 302 -27.06 -7.26 1.35
C ALA A 302 -26.00 -6.31 0.80
N VAL A 303 -24.71 -6.65 0.91
CA VAL A 303 -23.62 -5.88 0.27
C VAL A 303 -23.72 -5.91 -1.25
N GLU A 304 -23.53 -4.73 -1.85
CA GLU A 304 -23.54 -4.56 -3.29
C GLU A 304 -22.45 -5.38 -4.00
N GLN A 305 -22.76 -5.81 -5.22
CA GLN A 305 -21.89 -6.63 -6.04
C GLN A 305 -20.49 -6.01 -6.26
N LYS A 306 -20.37 -4.68 -6.29
CA LYS A 306 -19.08 -3.97 -6.39
C LYS A 306 -18.17 -4.17 -5.17
N ILE A 307 -18.74 -4.36 -3.98
CA ILE A 307 -18.02 -4.72 -2.75
C ILE A 307 -17.61 -6.21 -2.81
N GLN A 308 -18.51 -7.08 -3.24
CA GLN A 308 -18.24 -8.51 -3.41
C GLN A 308 -17.08 -8.75 -4.40
N TRP A 309 -17.01 -7.97 -5.49
CA TRP A 309 -15.91 -7.95 -6.44
C TRP A 309 -14.61 -7.40 -5.84
N TYR A 310 -14.65 -6.40 -4.96
CA TYR A 310 -13.45 -5.88 -4.31
C TYR A 310 -12.71 -6.94 -3.49
N TYR A 311 -13.42 -7.77 -2.72
CA TYR A 311 -12.78 -8.86 -1.98
C TYR A 311 -12.32 -10.02 -2.87
N SER A 312 -13.08 -10.31 -3.94
CA SER A 312 -12.71 -11.33 -4.94
C SER A 312 -11.64 -10.84 -5.94
N ALA A 313 -11.26 -9.55 -5.89
CA ALA A 313 -10.12 -9.02 -6.60
C ALA A 313 -8.82 -9.66 -6.11
N HIS A 314 -7.85 -9.78 -7.01
CA HIS A 314 -6.54 -10.32 -6.66
C HIS A 314 -5.62 -9.19 -6.12
N CYS A 315 -5.79 -7.96 -6.63
CA CYS A 315 -4.98 -6.77 -6.35
C CYS A 315 -5.77 -5.68 -5.60
N PRO A 316 -6.18 -5.84 -4.32
CA PRO A 316 -6.87 -4.78 -3.61
C PRO A 316 -6.03 -3.49 -3.52
N ARG A 317 -6.71 -2.34 -3.52
CA ARG A 317 -6.17 -1.02 -3.13
C ARG A 317 -7.01 -0.40 -2.03
N LEU A 318 -6.37 0.48 -1.27
CA LEU A 318 -6.98 1.39 -0.31
C LEU A 318 -6.23 2.72 -0.40
N ALA A 319 -6.93 3.82 -0.17
CA ALA A 319 -6.38 5.13 0.19
C ALA A 319 -7.34 5.80 1.19
N ALA A 320 -6.81 6.51 2.17
CA ALA A 320 -7.61 7.20 3.19
C ALA A 320 -7.54 8.72 3.00
N ASP A 321 -8.69 9.39 3.05
CA ASP A 321 -8.73 10.84 3.23
C ASP A 321 -8.56 11.16 4.72
N ARG A 322 -7.39 11.72 5.06
CA ARG A 322 -7.01 12.10 6.42
C ARG A 322 -7.89 13.19 7.04
N TYR A 323 -8.53 14.03 6.22
CA TYR A 323 -9.34 15.15 6.66
C TYR A 323 -10.83 14.79 6.77
N ARG A 324 -11.32 13.88 5.91
CA ARG A 324 -12.75 13.52 5.84
C ARG A 324 -13.11 12.22 6.56
N GLU A 325 -12.13 11.34 6.79
CA GLU A 325 -12.32 9.91 7.10
C GLU A 325 -13.20 9.20 6.07
N GLU A 326 -12.75 9.28 4.82
CA GLU A 326 -13.26 8.51 3.71
C GLU A 326 -12.21 7.49 3.27
N ILE A 327 -12.66 6.34 2.78
CA ILE A 327 -11.77 5.27 2.33
C ILE A 327 -12.10 4.96 0.88
N TYR A 328 -11.15 5.20 -0.01
CA TYR A 328 -11.24 4.86 -1.42
C TYR A 328 -10.67 3.46 -1.61
N ALA A 329 -11.52 2.50 -1.97
CA ALA A 329 -11.16 1.10 -2.16
C ALA A 329 -11.43 0.70 -3.61
N GLY A 330 -10.56 -0.11 -4.22
CA GLY A 330 -10.84 -0.55 -5.58
C GLY A 330 -9.87 -1.56 -6.17
N PHE A 331 -10.35 -2.19 -7.24
CA PHE A 331 -9.59 -2.85 -8.29
C PHE A 331 -10.55 -3.13 -9.45
N GLY A 332 -10.31 -2.54 -10.61
CA GLY A 332 -11.35 -2.41 -11.62
C GLY A 332 -12.26 -1.24 -11.26
N ASN A 333 -13.40 -1.50 -10.60
CA ASN A 333 -14.24 -0.41 -10.07
C ASN A 333 -13.58 0.19 -8.81
N LEU A 334 -13.60 1.51 -8.70
CA LEU A 334 -13.34 2.22 -7.43
C LEU A 334 -14.67 2.43 -6.69
N VAL A 335 -14.64 2.35 -5.37
CA VAL A 335 -15.74 2.69 -4.46
C VAL A 335 -15.23 3.57 -3.33
N ARG A 336 -16.12 4.36 -2.72
CA ARG A 336 -15.84 5.13 -1.50
C ARG A 336 -16.64 4.55 -0.34
N PHE A 337 -16.03 4.47 0.83
CA PHE A 337 -16.70 4.17 2.10
C PHE A 337 -16.59 5.37 3.03
N ASN A 338 -17.68 5.66 3.75
CA ASN A 338 -17.67 6.56 4.88
C ASN A 338 -17.01 5.85 6.08
N GLY A 339 -15.80 6.26 6.47
CA GLY A 339 -14.98 5.60 7.49
C GLY A 339 -15.49 5.70 8.92
N ARG A 340 -16.61 6.40 9.15
CA ARG A 340 -17.28 6.54 10.45
C ARG A 340 -18.39 5.50 10.61
N THR A 341 -19.19 5.30 9.55
CA THR A 341 -20.36 4.40 9.54
C THR A 341 -20.09 3.04 8.92
N GLY A 342 -18.94 2.86 8.27
CA GLY A 342 -18.57 1.63 7.54
C GLY A 342 -19.39 1.37 6.27
N LYS A 343 -20.33 2.27 5.97
CA LYS A 343 -21.21 2.20 4.79
C LYS A 343 -20.52 2.73 3.55
N LEU A 344 -20.96 2.23 2.41
CA LEU A 344 -20.63 2.78 1.10
C LEU A 344 -21.15 4.22 0.99
N ASP A 345 -20.40 5.07 0.27
CA ASP A 345 -20.83 6.38 -0.19
C ASP A 345 -20.65 6.50 -1.71
N ASP A 346 -21.78 6.62 -2.42
CA ASP A 346 -21.83 6.80 -3.87
C ASP A 346 -22.01 8.27 -4.30
N SER A 347 -21.95 9.26 -3.40
CA SER A 347 -22.21 10.67 -3.76
C SER A 347 -21.26 11.22 -4.85
N TRP A 348 -19.97 10.83 -4.81
CA TRP A 348 -18.99 11.13 -5.86
C TRP A 348 -19.23 10.43 -7.21
N SER A 349 -20.19 9.50 -7.28
CA SER A 349 -20.56 8.79 -8.52
C SER A 349 -21.55 9.57 -9.40
N ALA A 350 -21.73 10.87 -9.17
CA ALA A 350 -22.56 11.76 -9.99
C ALA A 350 -22.17 11.75 -11.48
N HIS A 351 -20.88 11.53 -11.80
CA HIS A 351 -20.40 11.34 -13.16
C HIS A 351 -20.47 9.86 -13.66
N GLY A 352 -20.96 8.95 -12.82
CA GLY A 352 -21.04 7.51 -13.05
C GLY A 352 -19.81 6.73 -12.60
N GLU A 353 -19.85 5.40 -12.73
CA GLU A 353 -18.76 4.51 -12.32
C GLU A 353 -17.39 4.87 -12.94
N LEU A 354 -16.37 5.00 -12.09
CA LEU A 354 -14.97 4.93 -12.51
C LEU A 354 -14.52 3.47 -12.54
N ARG A 355 -14.25 2.97 -13.74
CA ARG A 355 -13.70 1.63 -13.98
C ARG A 355 -12.22 1.68 -14.33
N ASN A 356 -11.57 0.52 -14.25
CA ASN A 356 -10.14 0.32 -14.47
C ASN A 356 -9.23 1.29 -13.71
N ALA A 357 -9.62 1.69 -12.49
CA ALA A 357 -8.74 2.38 -11.56
C ALA A 357 -7.78 1.34 -10.94
N THR A 358 -6.48 1.52 -11.14
CA THR A 358 -5.47 0.49 -10.80
C THR A 358 -4.58 0.85 -9.61
N GLU A 359 -4.42 2.16 -9.34
CA GLU A 359 -3.90 2.73 -8.10
C GLU A 359 -4.76 3.93 -7.72
N VAL A 360 -4.80 4.25 -6.42
CA VAL A 360 -5.50 5.41 -5.85
C VAL A 360 -4.68 5.98 -4.68
N HIS A 361 -4.66 7.29 -4.52
CA HIS A 361 -4.01 8.01 -3.41
C HIS A 361 -4.71 9.36 -3.17
N VAL A 362 -4.72 9.87 -1.94
CA VAL A 362 -5.26 11.21 -1.61
C VAL A 362 -4.10 12.19 -1.40
N GLY A 363 -4.09 13.30 -2.14
CA GLY A 363 -3.03 14.31 -2.08
C GLY A 363 -3.10 15.19 -0.82
N PRO A 364 -2.02 15.94 -0.50
CA PRO A 364 -2.03 16.93 0.59
C PRO A 364 -3.03 18.07 0.35
N ASP A 365 -3.37 18.33 -0.92
CA ASP A 365 -4.40 19.23 -1.40
C ASP A 365 -5.84 18.69 -1.26
N GLY A 366 -6.00 17.44 -0.81
CA GLY A 366 -7.28 16.76 -0.68
C GLY A 366 -7.89 16.32 -2.01
N LEU A 367 -7.12 16.32 -3.11
CA LEU A 367 -7.55 15.75 -4.40
C LEU A 367 -7.27 14.23 -4.46
N LEU A 368 -8.09 13.51 -5.22
CA LEU A 368 -7.99 12.08 -5.43
C LEU A 368 -7.15 11.77 -6.68
N TYR A 369 -5.94 11.27 -6.48
CA TYR A 369 -5.00 10.90 -7.54
C TYR A 369 -5.15 9.43 -7.91
N LEU A 370 -5.26 9.14 -9.21
CA LEU A 370 -5.71 7.84 -9.73
C LEU A 370 -4.88 7.40 -10.94
N ARG A 371 -4.51 6.11 -11.01
CA ARG A 371 -4.00 5.50 -12.25
C ARG A 371 -5.14 4.86 -13.04
N VAL A 372 -5.28 5.27 -14.30
CA VAL A 372 -6.36 4.86 -15.20
C VAL A 372 -5.83 4.51 -16.60
N GLY A 373 -6.61 3.74 -17.36
CA GLY A 373 -6.32 3.40 -18.75
C GLY A 373 -6.97 2.09 -19.18
N GLY A 374 -6.78 1.71 -20.44
CA GLY A 374 -7.31 0.47 -20.99
C GLY A 374 -6.88 -0.78 -20.22
N ALA A 375 -7.79 -1.77 -20.19
CA ALA A 375 -7.55 -3.15 -19.76
C ALA A 375 -6.87 -3.32 -18.38
N ASN A 376 -7.09 -2.41 -17.43
CA ASN A 376 -6.52 -2.43 -16.07
C ASN A 376 -4.99 -2.26 -16.01
N TYR A 377 -4.41 -1.43 -16.90
CA TYR A 377 -2.98 -1.15 -16.91
C TYR A 377 -2.54 0.23 -16.39
N GLY A 378 -3.43 1.23 -16.24
CA GLY A 378 -3.04 2.47 -15.53
C GLY A 378 -1.96 3.33 -16.22
N GLN A 379 -2.04 3.46 -17.55
CA GLN A 379 -1.10 4.22 -18.40
C GLN A 379 -1.08 5.73 -18.09
N TRP A 380 -2.18 6.27 -17.55
CA TRP A 380 -2.36 7.68 -17.25
C TRP A 380 -2.54 7.91 -15.75
N ILE A 381 -2.08 9.06 -15.25
CA ILE A 381 -2.45 9.58 -13.93
C ILE A 381 -3.44 10.73 -14.15
N ILE A 382 -4.60 10.63 -13.52
CA ILE A 382 -5.56 11.72 -13.39
C ILE A 382 -5.64 12.17 -11.93
N ARG A 383 -6.18 13.35 -11.69
CA ARG A 383 -6.65 13.78 -10.36
C ARG A 383 -8.10 14.27 -10.44
N MET A 384 -8.85 14.03 -9.37
CA MET A 384 -10.25 14.42 -9.23
C MET A 384 -10.45 15.22 -7.94
N ASP A 385 -11.47 16.07 -7.92
CA ASP A 385 -12.01 16.63 -6.68
C ASP A 385 -12.91 15.62 -5.95
N HIS A 386 -13.46 16.04 -4.81
CA HIS A 386 -14.25 15.22 -3.90
C HIS A 386 -15.56 14.69 -4.52
N ASP A 387 -16.08 15.39 -5.53
CA ASP A 387 -17.31 15.07 -6.26
C ASP A 387 -17.06 14.19 -7.51
N GLY A 388 -15.80 13.79 -7.75
CA GLY A 388 -15.42 12.95 -8.90
C GLY A 388 -15.24 13.72 -10.22
N LYS A 389 -15.18 15.06 -10.17
CA LYS A 389 -14.87 15.89 -11.33
C LYS A 389 -13.36 15.99 -11.51
N VAL A 390 -12.91 15.88 -12.76
CA VAL A 390 -11.48 15.86 -13.11
C VAL A 390 -10.88 17.25 -13.01
N VAL A 391 -9.74 17.37 -12.33
CA VAL A 391 -8.98 18.61 -12.16
C VAL A 391 -7.74 18.55 -13.07
N PRO A 392 -7.70 19.31 -14.19
CA PRO A 392 -6.60 19.29 -15.15
C PRO A 392 -5.20 19.44 -14.53
N PHE A 393 -4.23 18.73 -15.10
CA PHE A 393 -2.81 19.05 -14.93
C PHE A 393 -2.38 20.18 -15.88
N THR A 394 -1.30 20.88 -15.53
CA THR A 394 -0.83 22.11 -16.20
C THR A 394 0.66 22.10 -16.55
N GLY A 395 1.45 21.20 -15.97
CA GLY A 395 2.87 21.04 -16.25
C GLY A 395 3.19 20.27 -17.53
N ASN A 396 4.47 20.22 -17.91
CA ASN A 396 4.95 19.74 -19.21
C ASN A 396 4.76 18.23 -19.49
N GLY A 397 4.39 17.42 -18.49
CA GLY A 397 3.98 16.01 -18.64
C GLY A 397 2.48 15.84 -18.87
N ALA A 398 1.70 16.92 -18.83
CA ALA A 398 0.25 16.91 -19.01
C ALA A 398 -0.15 16.90 -20.50
N ALA A 399 -1.06 16.01 -20.86
CA ALA A 399 -1.63 15.92 -22.20
C ALA A 399 -3.12 15.52 -22.14
N PRO A 400 -3.93 15.81 -23.18
CA PRO A 400 -5.26 15.25 -23.31
C PRO A 400 -5.20 13.72 -23.32
N MET A 401 -6.00 13.06 -22.47
CA MET A 401 -6.04 11.60 -22.42
C MET A 401 -6.66 11.06 -23.72
N LEU A 402 -5.81 10.45 -24.56
CA LEU A 402 -6.17 9.90 -25.86
C LEU A 402 -7.16 8.73 -25.73
N ARG A 403 -8.02 8.54 -26.74
CA ARG A 403 -9.22 7.66 -26.68
C ARG A 403 -9.21 6.49 -27.66
N GLU A 404 -8.11 6.27 -28.36
CA GLU A 404 -8.04 5.31 -29.48
C GLU A 404 -7.79 3.87 -29.01
N LYS A 405 -8.21 2.90 -29.82
CA LYS A 405 -7.90 1.48 -29.55
C LYS A 405 -6.52 1.12 -30.07
N TRP A 406 -5.88 0.20 -29.37
CA TRP A 406 -4.60 -0.40 -29.76
C TRP A 406 -4.68 -1.07 -31.14
N ASP A 407 -3.77 -0.70 -32.03
CA ASP A 407 -3.44 -1.44 -33.25
C ASP A 407 -1.95 -1.86 -33.20
N PHE A 408 -1.68 -3.12 -33.56
CA PHE A 408 -0.34 -3.70 -33.59
C PHE A 408 0.51 -3.22 -34.79
N SER A 409 -0.06 -2.45 -35.73
CA SER A 409 0.65 -1.89 -36.90
C SER A 409 1.68 -0.79 -36.59
N GLY A 410 1.75 -0.32 -35.33
CA GLY A 410 2.59 0.82 -34.93
C GLY A 410 1.95 2.19 -35.20
N LYS A 411 0.66 2.23 -35.52
CA LYS A 411 -0.17 3.46 -35.59
C LYS A 411 -1.41 3.26 -34.72
N GLY A 412 -1.70 4.18 -33.81
CA GLY A 412 -2.87 4.07 -32.92
C GLY A 412 -2.53 3.51 -31.53
N MET A 413 -2.04 4.40 -30.68
CA MET A 413 -2.15 4.32 -29.22
C MET A 413 -2.96 5.58 -28.81
N TYR A 414 -3.76 5.64 -27.75
CA TYR A 414 -3.71 4.95 -26.46
C TYR A 414 -5.14 4.68 -25.95
N CYS A 415 -5.36 3.57 -25.25
CA CYS A 415 -6.68 3.13 -24.78
C CYS A 415 -7.27 4.02 -23.67
N GLY A 416 -8.15 4.96 -24.05
CA GLY A 416 -8.79 5.91 -23.14
C GLY A 416 -10.16 5.51 -22.56
N ASP A 417 -10.94 6.56 -22.30
CA ASP A 417 -12.16 6.68 -21.48
C ASP A 417 -13.28 5.63 -21.65
N GLY A 418 -13.35 4.91 -22.77
CA GLY A 418 -14.51 4.13 -23.23
C GLY A 418 -15.07 3.02 -22.31
N TRP A 419 -14.50 2.80 -21.13
CA TRP A 419 -15.01 1.87 -20.10
C TRP A 419 -15.53 2.58 -18.83
N SER A 420 -15.21 3.86 -18.63
CA SER A 420 -15.40 4.55 -17.35
C SER A 420 -16.34 5.74 -17.53
N LYS A 421 -17.60 5.55 -17.09
CA LYS A 421 -18.66 6.58 -17.16
C LYS A 421 -18.18 7.89 -16.53
N ALA A 422 -17.49 7.81 -15.39
CA ALA A 422 -16.90 8.94 -14.67
C ALA A 422 -16.11 9.92 -15.55
N LEU A 423 -15.44 9.45 -16.60
CA LEU A 423 -14.57 10.28 -17.45
C LEU A 423 -15.30 10.84 -18.69
N LYS A 424 -16.51 10.34 -18.98
CA LYS A 424 -17.24 10.66 -20.21
C LYS A 424 -17.73 12.11 -20.19
N GLY A 425 -17.26 12.90 -21.15
CA GLY A 425 -17.63 14.31 -21.30
C GLY A 425 -16.81 15.28 -20.43
N GLN A 426 -15.92 14.78 -19.56
CA GLN A 426 -14.99 15.62 -18.80
C GLN A 426 -13.79 16.05 -19.66
N ASN A 427 -13.18 17.19 -19.32
CA ASN A 427 -11.91 17.64 -19.92
C ASN A 427 -10.72 16.94 -19.24
N VAL A 428 -10.38 15.74 -19.72
CA VAL A 428 -9.34 14.90 -19.10
C VAL A 428 -7.95 15.27 -19.62
N ILE A 429 -7.31 16.25 -18.95
CA ILE A 429 -5.88 16.53 -19.10
C ILE A 429 -5.12 15.77 -18.01
N ALA A 430 -4.29 14.81 -18.42
CA ALA A 430 -3.71 13.76 -17.59
C ALA A 430 -2.20 13.66 -17.77
N LEU A 431 -1.48 13.06 -16.81
CA LEU A 431 -0.06 12.75 -16.96
C LEU A 431 0.12 11.39 -17.61
N TRP A 432 0.87 11.32 -18.71
CA TRP A 432 1.33 10.03 -19.23
C TRP A 432 2.62 9.62 -18.51
N ASN A 433 2.65 8.42 -17.94
CA ASN A 433 3.82 7.90 -17.22
C ASN A 433 4.83 7.14 -18.10
N GLY A 434 4.82 7.38 -19.42
CA GLY A 434 5.76 6.77 -20.36
C GLY A 434 5.52 5.27 -20.63
N MET A 435 4.53 4.64 -20.02
CA MET A 435 4.23 3.22 -20.22
C MET A 435 3.50 2.96 -21.54
N ILE A 436 4.01 2.04 -22.36
CA ILE A 436 3.38 1.70 -23.65
C ILE A 436 2.63 0.36 -23.69
N SER A 437 3.10 -0.71 -23.05
CA SER A 437 2.60 -2.06 -23.36
C SER A 437 1.75 -2.76 -22.29
N THR A 438 0.91 -3.70 -22.75
CA THR A 438 0.14 -4.63 -21.92
C THR A 438 1.02 -5.79 -21.45
N SER A 439 1.50 -5.73 -20.22
CA SER A 439 2.27 -6.82 -19.58
C SER A 439 1.46 -7.43 -18.42
N ASN A 440 1.69 -8.70 -18.09
CA ASN A 440 0.72 -9.52 -17.31
C ASN A 440 0.63 -9.23 -15.79
N VAL A 441 1.05 -8.04 -15.34
CA VAL A 441 0.92 -7.61 -13.95
C VAL A 441 0.40 -6.19 -13.86
N HIS A 442 -0.56 -5.99 -12.96
CA HIS A 442 -1.18 -4.70 -12.69
C HIS A 442 -0.15 -3.71 -12.12
N THR A 443 -0.51 -2.42 -12.16
CA THR A 443 0.36 -1.31 -11.79
C THR A 443 1.10 -1.52 -10.47
N ARG A 444 2.31 -0.99 -10.40
CA ARG A 444 3.25 -1.27 -9.32
C ARG A 444 3.22 -0.23 -8.19
N GLY A 445 2.48 0.87 -8.33
CA GLY A 445 2.29 1.89 -7.28
C GLY A 445 2.04 3.31 -7.82
N LEU A 446 1.48 4.14 -6.94
CA LEU A 446 1.28 5.59 -7.03
C LEU A 446 1.30 6.14 -5.60
N TYR A 447 1.94 7.28 -5.38
CA TYR A 447 1.88 8.03 -4.12
C TYR A 447 2.02 9.53 -4.40
N VAL A 448 1.50 10.37 -3.50
CA VAL A 448 1.65 11.84 -3.55
C VAL A 448 2.21 12.33 -2.23
N SER A 449 3.40 12.95 -2.28
CA SER A 449 4.13 13.37 -1.09
C SER A 449 3.42 14.50 -0.31
N PRO A 450 3.80 14.75 0.96
CA PRO A 450 3.31 15.92 1.71
C PRO A 450 3.57 17.24 0.98
N MET A 451 4.62 17.28 0.15
CA MET A 451 5.02 18.44 -0.68
C MET A 451 4.34 18.44 -2.06
N GLY A 452 3.43 17.51 -2.35
CA GLY A 452 2.70 17.41 -3.61
C GLY A 452 3.46 16.76 -4.78
N PHE A 453 4.65 16.19 -4.57
CA PHE A 453 5.35 15.45 -5.62
C PHE A 453 4.61 14.13 -5.92
N ILE A 454 4.39 13.86 -7.20
CA ILE A 454 3.65 12.68 -7.66
C ILE A 454 4.68 11.63 -8.09
N ILE A 455 4.68 10.47 -7.45
CA ILE A 455 5.66 9.41 -7.71
C ILE A 455 4.95 8.10 -8.10
N CYS A 456 5.43 7.45 -9.16
CA CYS A 456 4.87 6.18 -9.60
C CYS A 456 5.91 5.24 -10.22
N THR A 457 5.71 3.95 -10.04
CA THR A 457 6.51 2.88 -10.67
C THR A 457 5.95 2.51 -12.04
N VAL A 458 6.81 2.31 -13.03
CA VAL A 458 6.42 2.06 -14.42
C VAL A 458 7.12 0.79 -14.93
N ASN A 459 6.34 -0.19 -15.40
CA ASN A 459 6.86 -1.29 -16.21
C ASN A 459 6.93 -0.86 -17.68
N SER A 460 7.81 -1.50 -18.47
CA SER A 460 7.73 -1.43 -19.95
C SER A 460 7.59 0.00 -20.48
N MET A 461 8.40 0.89 -19.91
CA MET A 461 8.49 2.30 -20.27
C MET A 461 9.05 2.44 -21.68
N ASP A 462 8.44 3.29 -22.50
CA ASP A 462 8.93 3.69 -23.81
C ASP A 462 10.36 4.22 -23.75
N LYS A 463 11.21 3.69 -24.64
CA LYS A 463 12.63 4.01 -24.67
C LYS A 463 12.89 5.48 -25.03
N ALA A 464 12.13 6.05 -25.95
CA ALA A 464 12.33 7.43 -26.39
C ALA A 464 11.87 8.44 -25.34
N TRP A 465 10.71 8.23 -24.71
CA TRP A 465 10.21 9.01 -23.59
C TRP A 465 11.15 8.91 -22.39
N GLY A 466 11.58 7.69 -22.03
CA GLY A 466 12.50 7.50 -20.92
C GLY A 466 13.85 8.21 -21.14
N ILE A 467 14.46 8.08 -22.32
CA ILE A 467 15.71 8.80 -22.65
C ILE A 467 15.52 10.32 -22.59
N LYS A 468 14.44 10.85 -23.17
CA LYS A 468 14.08 12.28 -23.08
C LYS A 468 13.97 12.78 -21.64
N HIS A 469 13.56 11.91 -20.70
CA HIS A 469 13.38 12.23 -19.29
C HIS A 469 14.46 11.63 -18.37
N GLY A 470 15.65 11.33 -18.90
CA GLY A 470 16.86 11.05 -18.13
C GLY A 470 17.14 9.57 -17.81
N VAL A 471 16.47 8.62 -18.46
CA VAL A 471 16.86 7.20 -18.41
C VAL A 471 18.04 6.95 -19.36
N PRO A 472 19.13 6.30 -18.92
CA PRO A 472 20.28 6.00 -19.80
C PRO A 472 19.89 5.19 -21.04
N ALA A 473 20.47 5.50 -22.20
CA ALA A 473 20.10 4.90 -23.49
C ALA A 473 20.54 3.42 -23.66
N ASP A 474 21.52 3.02 -22.86
CA ASP A 474 22.08 1.67 -22.68
C ASP A 474 21.33 0.85 -21.60
N PHE A 475 20.38 1.46 -20.87
CA PHE A 475 19.63 0.77 -19.82
C PHE A 475 18.85 -0.43 -20.40
N PRO A 476 18.82 -1.61 -19.72
CA PRO A 476 18.30 -2.85 -20.28
C PRO A 476 16.91 -2.77 -20.93
N THR A 477 16.86 -3.01 -22.24
CA THR A 477 15.62 -3.07 -23.02
C THR A 477 14.98 -4.47 -22.96
N ALA A 478 13.70 -4.55 -23.32
CA ALA A 478 13.15 -5.82 -23.76
C ALA A 478 13.88 -6.29 -25.03
N GLY A 479 13.87 -7.61 -25.27
CA GLY A 479 14.23 -8.17 -26.58
C GLY A 479 13.06 -8.02 -27.56
N SER A 480 13.20 -8.60 -28.75
CA SER A 480 12.08 -8.69 -29.68
C SER A 480 11.01 -9.66 -29.17
N TYR A 481 9.75 -9.38 -29.55
CA TYR A 481 8.61 -10.28 -29.36
C TYR A 481 7.97 -10.53 -30.72
N ALA A 482 7.75 -11.80 -31.07
CA ALA A 482 7.28 -12.22 -32.39
C ALA A 482 8.10 -11.68 -33.60
N GLY A 483 9.38 -11.35 -33.38
CA GLY A 483 10.28 -10.79 -34.40
C GLY A 483 10.32 -9.27 -34.48
N THR A 484 9.37 -8.56 -33.85
CA THR A 484 9.38 -7.09 -33.76
C THR A 484 10.21 -6.65 -32.55
N GLU A 485 11.13 -5.68 -32.71
CA GLU A 485 11.76 -5.02 -31.56
C GLU A 485 10.71 -4.29 -30.73
N TRP A 486 10.73 -4.50 -29.41
CA TRP A 486 9.85 -3.76 -28.49
C TRP A 486 10.63 -2.58 -27.92
N PRO A 487 10.25 -1.31 -28.22
CA PRO A 487 11.01 -0.12 -27.82
C PRO A 487 10.77 0.24 -26.35
N VAL A 488 10.94 -0.73 -25.44
CA VAL A 488 10.74 -0.56 -23.99
C VAL A 488 11.97 -0.92 -23.18
N PHE A 489 12.12 -0.27 -22.04
CA PHE A 489 12.93 -0.79 -20.93
C PHE A 489 12.25 -2.02 -20.32
N LYS A 490 13.04 -3.06 -20.01
CA LYS A 490 12.53 -4.36 -19.53
C LYS A 490 11.97 -4.33 -18.10
N GLN A 491 12.42 -3.35 -17.33
CA GLN A 491 12.40 -3.33 -15.86
C GLN A 491 11.36 -2.35 -15.28
N THR A 492 11.28 -2.26 -13.95
CA THR A 492 10.51 -1.19 -13.29
C THR A 492 11.37 0.01 -12.98
N LEU A 493 10.99 1.15 -13.54
CA LEU A 493 11.57 2.46 -13.25
C LEU A 493 10.63 3.27 -12.38
N VAL A 494 11.15 4.32 -11.73
CA VAL A 494 10.36 5.21 -10.86
C VAL A 494 10.31 6.61 -11.46
N VAL A 495 9.14 7.00 -11.95
CA VAL A 495 8.86 8.33 -12.50
C VAL A 495 8.47 9.29 -11.37
N VAL A 496 8.97 10.52 -11.43
CA VAL A 496 8.60 11.61 -10.52
C VAL A 496 8.12 12.82 -11.31
N PHE A 497 6.98 13.38 -10.91
CA PHE A 497 6.47 14.67 -11.35
C PHE A 497 6.35 15.64 -10.17
N ASP A 498 6.30 16.94 -10.45
CA ASP A 498 5.85 17.93 -9.46
C ASP A 498 4.31 17.97 -9.32
N LYS A 499 3.82 18.87 -8.45
CA LYS A 499 2.39 19.06 -8.16
C LYS A 499 1.53 19.52 -9.35
N ASP A 500 2.16 20.11 -10.37
CA ASP A 500 1.48 20.69 -11.53
C ASP A 500 1.50 19.73 -12.73
N GLY A 501 2.46 18.81 -12.75
CA GLY A 501 2.61 17.76 -13.75
C GLY A 501 3.89 17.84 -14.58
N ASN A 502 4.89 18.64 -14.18
CA ASN A 502 6.17 18.66 -14.88
C ASN A 502 6.96 17.39 -14.57
N VAL A 503 7.52 16.74 -15.60
CA VAL A 503 8.34 15.53 -15.43
C VAL A 503 9.70 15.92 -14.84
N LEU A 504 10.02 15.43 -13.64
CA LEU A 504 11.31 15.67 -12.98
C LEU A 504 12.33 14.59 -13.31
N THR A 505 11.89 13.34 -13.49
CA THR A 505 12.71 12.25 -14.04
C THR A 505 11.83 11.07 -14.48
N GLY A 506 12.29 10.34 -15.51
CA GLY A 506 11.79 9.02 -15.87
C GLY A 506 12.35 7.88 -15.01
N ASN A 507 13.45 8.10 -14.26
CA ASN A 507 13.98 7.10 -13.32
C ASN A 507 14.72 7.73 -12.13
N ALA A 508 14.07 7.71 -10.96
CA ALA A 508 14.61 8.29 -9.75
C ALA A 508 15.60 7.40 -8.97
N VAL A 509 15.56 6.06 -9.10
CA VAL A 509 16.25 5.13 -8.17
C VAL A 509 16.86 3.87 -8.80
N GLY A 510 16.83 3.72 -10.13
CA GLY A 510 17.35 2.53 -10.81
C GLY A 510 16.30 1.44 -11.05
N ASP A 511 16.75 0.21 -11.28
CA ASP A 511 15.86 -0.95 -11.41
C ASP A 511 15.33 -1.39 -10.04
N THR A 512 14.01 -1.35 -9.88
CA THR A 512 13.29 -1.81 -8.67
C THR A 512 12.77 -3.25 -8.78
N GLY A 513 13.13 -3.99 -9.84
CA GLY A 513 12.53 -5.29 -10.16
C GLY A 513 11.01 -5.19 -10.23
N ASN A 514 10.27 -6.30 -10.12
CA ASN A 514 8.80 -6.26 -10.07
C ASN A 514 8.31 -5.99 -8.63
N GLY A 515 8.71 -4.83 -8.08
CA GLY A 515 8.32 -4.35 -6.75
C GLY A 515 6.98 -3.60 -6.75
N HIS A 516 6.20 -3.74 -5.68
CA HIS A 516 4.81 -3.28 -5.61
C HIS A 516 4.55 -2.18 -4.57
N GLY A 517 5.35 -1.12 -4.58
CA GLY A 517 5.04 0.11 -3.86
C GLY A 517 6.14 1.16 -3.95
N VAL A 518 5.75 2.43 -3.96
CA VAL A 518 6.66 3.57 -3.92
C VAL A 518 6.03 4.71 -3.12
N ALA A 519 6.83 5.45 -2.34
CA ALA A 519 6.41 6.62 -1.58
C ALA A 519 7.52 7.69 -1.57
N MET A 520 7.16 8.92 -1.18
CA MET A 520 8.12 10.01 -0.97
C MET A 520 7.70 10.88 0.23
N ASP A 521 8.63 11.19 1.13
CA ASP A 521 8.34 11.96 2.36
C ASP A 521 8.54 13.48 2.20
N ARG A 522 8.46 14.21 3.33
CA ARG A 522 8.63 15.68 3.40
C ARG A 522 10.04 16.14 3.03
N ASP A 523 11.07 15.41 3.49
CA ASP A 523 12.49 15.62 3.10
C ASP A 523 12.74 15.27 1.61
N GLY A 524 11.76 14.64 0.96
CA GLY A 524 11.85 14.18 -0.41
C GLY A 524 12.67 12.90 -0.55
N ASN A 525 12.90 12.13 0.54
CA ASN A 525 13.44 10.77 0.47
C ASN A 525 12.46 9.90 -0.33
N ILE A 526 12.98 9.00 -1.18
CA ILE A 526 12.16 8.05 -1.93
C ILE A 526 12.25 6.68 -1.28
N TYR A 527 11.10 6.03 -1.13
CA TYR A 527 10.99 4.69 -0.60
C TYR A 527 10.43 3.78 -1.69
N ALA A 528 11.14 2.71 -2.04
CA ALA A 528 10.78 1.82 -3.14
C ALA A 528 10.81 0.35 -2.71
N ALA A 529 9.77 -0.40 -3.06
CA ALA A 529 9.77 -1.85 -2.93
C ALA A 529 10.59 -2.49 -4.05
N ILE A 530 11.34 -3.55 -3.75
CA ILE A 530 12.10 -4.34 -4.73
C ILE A 530 11.52 -5.75 -4.92
N GLY A 531 11.33 -6.16 -6.17
CA GLY A 531 10.75 -7.46 -6.51
C GLY A 531 11.72 -8.64 -6.39
N GLY A 532 11.45 -9.60 -5.50
CA GLY A 532 12.20 -10.87 -5.43
C GLY A 532 13.65 -10.76 -4.94
N ARG A 533 13.97 -9.73 -4.14
CA ARG A 533 15.32 -9.40 -3.67
C ARG A 533 15.37 -9.00 -2.20
N TRP A 534 16.38 -9.49 -1.50
CA TRP A 534 16.69 -9.20 -0.09
C TRP A 534 18.20 -8.99 0.12
N PRO A 535 18.65 -8.33 1.20
CA PRO A 535 20.07 -8.18 1.51
C PRO A 535 20.79 -9.54 1.57
N ALA A 536 21.99 -9.65 1.01
CA ALA A 536 22.74 -10.91 1.03
C ALA A 536 23.18 -11.37 2.44
N ALA A 537 23.15 -10.48 3.43
CA ALA A 537 23.38 -10.82 4.84
C ALA A 537 22.13 -11.42 5.53
N GLN A 538 20.94 -11.34 4.92
CA GLN A 538 19.70 -11.82 5.51
C GLN A 538 19.52 -13.32 5.27
N THR A 539 19.59 -14.11 6.34
CA THR A 539 19.52 -15.58 6.33
C THR A 539 18.12 -16.15 6.58
N GLY A 540 17.22 -15.36 7.17
CA GLY A 540 15.85 -15.73 7.53
C GLY A 540 14.81 -14.68 7.13
N TYR A 541 13.52 -15.05 7.11
CA TYR A 541 12.42 -14.07 6.97
C TYR A 541 12.36 -13.15 8.20
N ASP A 542 12.09 -11.85 8.02
CA ASP A 542 11.82 -10.99 9.17
C ASP A 542 10.52 -11.43 9.87
N GLY A 543 10.60 -11.54 11.20
CA GLY A 543 9.53 -12.01 12.08
C GLY A 543 9.36 -13.53 12.21
N LEU A 544 10.10 -14.39 11.48
CA LEU A 544 9.99 -15.86 11.58
C LEU A 544 11.29 -16.52 12.05
N ALA A 545 11.16 -17.47 12.98
CA ALA A 545 12.28 -18.24 13.51
C ALA A 545 12.63 -19.43 12.61
N GLY A 546 13.89 -19.53 12.17
CA GLY A 546 14.43 -20.66 11.40
C GLY A 546 14.00 -20.74 9.92
N GLU A 547 12.98 -19.99 9.49
CA GLU A 547 12.45 -20.05 8.12
C GLU A 547 13.29 -19.24 7.12
N LYS A 548 13.64 -19.88 5.98
CA LYS A 548 14.51 -19.31 4.94
C LYS A 548 13.73 -18.64 3.80
N PRO A 549 14.11 -17.42 3.36
CA PRO A 549 13.55 -16.76 2.19
C PRO A 549 13.48 -17.66 0.96
N SER A 550 12.26 -17.88 0.45
CA SER A 550 11.97 -18.82 -0.63
C SER A 550 10.76 -18.32 -1.44
N GLN A 551 10.46 -18.98 -2.57
CA GLN A 551 9.26 -18.68 -3.37
C GLN A 551 8.04 -19.53 -2.98
N SER A 552 8.28 -20.68 -2.34
CA SER A 552 7.28 -21.73 -2.12
C SER A 552 6.47 -21.56 -0.83
N LEU A 553 7.02 -20.92 0.21
CA LEU A 553 6.40 -20.89 1.52
C LEU A 553 5.44 -19.70 1.74
N TRP A 554 5.73 -18.52 1.17
CA TRP A 554 4.96 -17.28 1.42
C TRP A 554 4.80 -16.40 0.16
N GLY A 555 4.78 -17.04 -1.02
CA GLY A 555 5.06 -16.35 -2.29
C GLY A 555 6.53 -15.93 -2.37
N SER A 556 6.88 -14.97 -3.24
CA SER A 556 8.25 -14.46 -3.33
C SER A 556 8.51 -13.29 -2.39
N PHE A 557 9.74 -13.18 -1.90
CA PHE A 557 10.18 -12.21 -0.90
C PHE A 557 10.95 -11.04 -1.52
N GLY A 558 10.70 -9.83 -1.03
CA GLY A 558 11.31 -8.57 -1.47
C GLY A 558 11.71 -7.68 -0.29
N SER A 559 12.15 -6.46 -0.60
CA SER A 559 12.57 -5.46 0.40
C SER A 559 11.92 -4.11 0.16
N LEU A 560 11.88 -3.28 1.19
CA LEU A 560 11.75 -1.83 1.08
C LEU A 560 13.14 -1.18 1.11
N MET A 561 13.36 -0.12 0.33
CA MET A 561 14.63 0.62 0.25
C MET A 561 14.39 2.12 0.37
N LYS A 562 15.22 2.83 1.14
CA LYS A 562 15.24 4.30 1.21
C LYS A 562 16.35 4.86 0.31
N PHE A 563 16.06 5.94 -0.44
CA PHE A 563 17.02 6.71 -1.23
C PHE A 563 16.94 8.20 -0.84
N GLN A 564 18.03 8.74 -0.28
CA GLN A 564 18.08 10.03 0.40
C GLN A 564 17.55 11.22 -0.44
N GLY A 565 16.79 12.10 0.21
CA GLY A 565 16.30 13.36 -0.33
C GLY A 565 17.42 14.35 -0.67
N GLY A 566 17.13 15.31 -1.54
CA GLY A 566 18.10 16.34 -1.93
C GLY A 566 19.25 15.88 -2.84
N VAL A 567 19.46 14.57 -3.01
CA VAL A 567 20.37 14.00 -4.02
C VAL A 567 19.70 14.11 -5.41
N PRO A 568 20.44 14.53 -6.48
CA PRO A 568 19.93 14.55 -7.85
C PRO A 568 19.46 13.18 -8.35
N PHE A 569 18.62 13.15 -9.38
CA PHE A 569 18.21 11.91 -10.04
C PHE A 569 19.25 11.49 -11.11
N PRO A 570 19.50 10.17 -11.31
CA PRO A 570 19.05 9.06 -10.48
C PRO A 570 19.82 8.97 -9.15
N ARG A 571 19.11 8.70 -8.05
CA ARG A 571 19.67 8.55 -6.70
C ARG A 571 20.13 7.13 -6.38
N GLY A 572 19.71 6.18 -7.21
CA GLY A 572 19.98 4.76 -7.04
C GLY A 572 20.42 4.14 -8.35
N GLU A 573 21.32 3.17 -8.26
CA GLU A 573 21.97 2.52 -9.40
C GLU A 573 21.96 1.00 -9.18
N ALA A 574 21.56 0.25 -10.19
CA ALA A 574 21.29 -1.18 -10.09
C ALA A 574 22.27 -1.99 -10.96
N ALA A 575 23.00 -2.93 -10.34
CA ALA A 575 23.97 -3.80 -11.01
C ALA A 575 23.40 -5.20 -11.24
N TYR A 576 23.95 -5.90 -12.23
CA TYR A 576 23.55 -7.25 -12.63
C TYR A 576 24.79 -8.14 -12.82
N GLY A 577 24.65 -9.45 -12.59
CA GLY A 577 25.74 -10.42 -12.71
C GLY A 577 26.08 -11.08 -11.37
N LYS A 578 27.14 -11.91 -11.34
CA LYS A 578 27.59 -12.62 -10.13
C LYS A 578 28.37 -11.70 -9.18
N ASP A 579 29.12 -10.79 -9.76
CA ASP A 579 30.03 -9.89 -9.08
C ASP A 579 29.27 -8.69 -8.50
N THR A 580 29.83 -8.08 -7.45
CA THR A 580 29.23 -6.94 -6.75
C THR A 580 30.18 -5.76 -6.92
N PRO A 581 29.82 -4.72 -7.71
CA PRO A 581 30.71 -3.58 -7.91
C PRO A 581 30.96 -2.81 -6.62
N ALA A 582 32.10 -2.13 -6.55
CA ALA A 582 32.50 -1.36 -5.37
C ALA A 582 31.44 -0.30 -5.01
N GLY A 583 31.05 -0.25 -3.73
CA GLY A 583 30.03 0.67 -3.23
C GLY A 583 28.56 0.23 -3.42
N PHE A 584 28.31 -0.98 -3.96
CA PHE A 584 26.95 -1.54 -4.05
C PHE A 584 26.69 -2.52 -2.89
N ALA A 585 25.49 -2.46 -2.32
CA ALA A 585 24.97 -3.46 -1.39
C ALA A 585 24.53 -4.71 -2.17
N LYS A 586 25.11 -5.87 -1.84
CA LYS A 586 24.80 -7.15 -2.50
C LYS A 586 23.38 -7.64 -2.14
N LEU A 587 22.64 -8.03 -3.16
CA LEU A 587 21.31 -8.62 -3.04
C LEU A 587 21.34 -10.12 -3.33
N THR A 588 20.52 -10.87 -2.61
CA THR A 588 20.17 -12.27 -2.89
C THR A 588 18.71 -12.34 -3.30
N GLY A 589 18.33 -13.34 -4.08
CA GLY A 589 16.94 -13.47 -4.52
C GLY A 589 16.68 -14.58 -5.53
N TYR A 590 15.44 -14.63 -6.00
CA TYR A 590 14.99 -15.62 -6.98
C TYR A 590 15.09 -15.07 -8.41
N ARG A 591 15.75 -15.81 -9.31
CA ARG A 591 15.85 -15.57 -10.76
C ARG A 591 16.11 -14.10 -11.14
N ASN A 592 15.48 -13.52 -12.16
CA ASN A 592 16.00 -12.30 -12.80
C ASN A 592 15.75 -11.02 -11.98
N GLY A 593 16.51 -9.97 -12.30
CA GLY A 593 16.53 -8.70 -11.56
C GLY A 593 17.92 -8.35 -11.04
N PRO A 594 18.10 -7.19 -10.41
CA PRO A 594 19.41 -6.65 -10.05
C PRO A 594 20.03 -7.45 -8.90
N THR A 595 21.34 -7.66 -8.94
CA THR A 595 22.09 -8.46 -7.97
C THR A 595 22.87 -7.61 -6.96
N ALA A 596 22.96 -6.30 -7.19
CA ALA A 596 23.37 -5.33 -6.19
C ALA A 596 22.74 -3.95 -6.45
N ILE A 597 22.62 -3.13 -5.41
CA ILE A 597 22.05 -1.77 -5.47
C ILE A 597 22.99 -0.76 -4.80
N LYS A 598 23.14 0.43 -5.37
CA LYS A 598 23.92 1.56 -4.83
C LYS A 598 22.99 2.75 -4.60
N GLY A 599 23.32 3.60 -3.63
CA GLY A 599 22.52 4.78 -3.25
C GLY A 599 21.38 4.52 -2.27
N ALA A 600 21.06 3.26 -1.97
CA ALA A 600 20.11 2.90 -0.92
C ALA A 600 20.73 3.18 0.48
N SER A 601 20.07 4.04 1.28
CA SER A 601 20.47 4.39 2.64
C SER A 601 20.26 3.23 3.62
N TRP A 602 19.17 2.47 3.44
CA TRP A 602 18.90 1.21 4.12
C TRP A 602 18.06 0.29 3.22
N ILE A 603 18.06 -1.01 3.54
CA ILE A 603 17.31 -2.05 2.83
C ILE A 603 16.67 -2.98 3.88
N TRP A 604 15.34 -2.97 3.99
CA TRP A 604 14.59 -3.83 4.91
C TRP A 604 13.88 -4.94 4.13
N GLY A 605 14.44 -6.16 4.18
CA GLY A 605 13.84 -7.36 3.60
C GLY A 605 12.72 -7.92 4.47
N GLY A 606 11.55 -7.29 4.46
CA GLY A 606 10.34 -7.78 5.16
C GLY A 606 9.09 -7.87 4.28
N LEU A 607 9.14 -7.41 3.02
CA LEU A 607 7.97 -7.39 2.13
C LEU A 607 7.76 -8.75 1.45
N VAL A 608 6.72 -9.48 1.83
CA VAL A 608 6.29 -10.71 1.12
C VAL A 608 5.43 -10.41 -0.12
N CYS A 609 5.19 -11.44 -0.93
CA CYS A 609 4.45 -11.41 -2.19
C CYS A 609 5.00 -10.45 -3.28
N GLN A 610 6.31 -10.16 -3.29
CA GLN A 610 7.02 -9.36 -4.29
C GLN A 610 7.79 -10.28 -5.26
N THR A 611 7.40 -10.42 -6.55
CA THR A 611 7.96 -11.47 -7.45
C THR A 611 8.34 -10.97 -8.85
N PRO A 612 9.60 -11.16 -9.34
CA PRO A 612 10.06 -10.63 -10.63
C PRO A 612 9.33 -11.23 -11.84
N ASP A 613 9.32 -12.56 -11.96
CA ASP A 613 9.24 -13.24 -13.26
C ASP A 613 7.86 -13.86 -13.62
N ILE A 614 6.82 -13.72 -12.79
CA ILE A 614 5.49 -14.36 -12.98
C ILE A 614 4.35 -13.48 -12.44
N CYS A 615 3.09 -13.71 -12.85
CA CYS A 615 1.90 -12.94 -12.41
C CYS A 615 1.93 -12.69 -10.90
N THR A 616 2.15 -11.42 -10.53
CA THR A 616 2.17 -10.90 -9.16
C THR A 616 0.76 -10.59 -8.67
N CYS A 617 -0.25 -11.26 -9.21
CA CYS A 617 -1.64 -10.80 -9.13
C CYS A 617 -2.16 -10.72 -7.68
N HIS A 618 -1.52 -11.40 -6.72
CA HIS A 618 -1.70 -11.24 -5.27
C HIS A 618 -0.61 -10.38 -4.62
N ASN A 619 -0.32 -9.19 -5.17
CA ASN A 619 0.67 -8.27 -4.60
C ASN A 619 0.15 -7.61 -3.32
N ILE A 620 1.07 -7.39 -2.37
CA ILE A 620 0.82 -6.65 -1.14
C ILE A 620 1.06 -5.15 -1.35
N ARG A 621 0.27 -4.32 -0.66
CA ARG A 621 0.37 -2.86 -0.67
C ARG A 621 0.65 -2.29 0.71
N TYR A 622 1.80 -1.64 0.84
CA TYR A 622 2.12 -0.78 1.99
C TYR A 622 1.59 0.63 1.75
N ASP A 623 1.45 1.39 2.83
CA ASP A 623 1.20 2.83 2.82
C ASP A 623 2.24 3.55 3.70
N MET A 624 2.40 4.86 3.52
CA MET A 624 3.30 5.69 4.31
C MET A 624 2.57 6.93 4.81
N ASP A 625 2.64 7.20 6.11
CA ASP A 625 2.05 8.42 6.67
C ASP A 625 3.01 9.61 6.61
N TYR A 626 2.53 10.79 7.02
CA TYR A 626 3.31 12.04 6.96
C TYR A 626 4.39 12.15 8.05
N PHE A 627 4.49 11.17 8.98
CA PHE A 627 5.68 10.98 9.82
C PHE A 627 6.74 10.09 9.15
N ALA A 628 6.55 9.70 7.88
CA ALA A 628 7.37 8.73 7.17
C ALA A 628 7.47 7.35 7.87
N ARG A 629 6.40 6.94 8.57
CA ARG A 629 6.24 5.55 9.02
C ARG A 629 5.68 4.71 7.88
N HIS A 630 6.31 3.59 7.59
CA HIS A 630 5.84 2.61 6.61
C HIS A 630 5.00 1.55 7.28
N TRP A 631 3.74 1.45 6.87
CA TRP A 631 2.80 0.47 7.37
C TRP A 631 2.69 -0.65 6.34
N THR A 632 3.13 -1.86 6.69
CA THR A 632 3.35 -2.94 5.72
C THR A 632 2.53 -4.18 6.10
N PRO A 633 1.63 -4.68 5.24
CA PRO A 633 0.94 -5.93 5.52
C PRO A 633 1.92 -7.11 5.47
N ALA A 634 1.98 -7.88 6.54
CA ALA A 634 2.86 -9.03 6.71
C ALA A 634 2.02 -10.31 6.80
N ASN A 635 1.58 -10.82 5.65
CA ASN A 635 0.82 -12.07 5.53
C ASN A 635 1.49 -13.25 6.26
N GLN A 636 2.83 -13.28 6.31
CA GLN A 636 3.59 -14.33 6.98
C GLN A 636 3.54 -14.29 8.51
N LEU A 637 3.04 -13.18 9.06
CA LEU A 637 2.93 -12.91 10.50
C LEU A 637 1.48 -12.66 10.96
N TYR A 638 0.53 -12.69 10.02
CA TYR A 638 -0.87 -12.30 10.18
C TYR A 638 -1.02 -10.94 10.87
N SER A 639 -0.26 -9.95 10.40
CA SER A 639 -0.10 -8.66 11.08
C SER A 639 0.19 -7.52 10.10
N VAL A 640 0.18 -6.29 10.60
CA VAL A 640 0.86 -5.15 9.97
C VAL A 640 2.19 -4.91 10.70
N VAL A 641 3.30 -4.81 9.97
CA VAL A 641 4.60 -4.37 10.53
C VAL A 641 4.79 -2.89 10.21
N VAL A 642 5.14 -2.10 11.23
CA VAL A 642 5.37 -0.66 11.13
C VAL A 642 6.87 -0.38 11.26
N VAL A 643 7.44 0.32 10.28
CA VAL A 643 8.87 0.63 10.18
C VAL A 643 9.06 2.14 10.08
N ASP A 644 10.03 2.72 10.79
CA ASP A 644 10.30 4.16 10.75
C ASP A 644 11.21 4.61 9.58
N ALA A 645 11.42 5.91 9.45
CA ALA A 645 12.19 6.51 8.37
C ALA A 645 13.68 6.10 8.33
N ASN A 646 14.20 5.45 9.38
CA ASN A 646 15.55 4.89 9.48
C ASN A 646 15.60 3.34 9.43
N GLY A 647 14.45 2.69 9.20
CA GLY A 647 14.37 1.24 9.08
C GLY A 647 14.14 0.51 10.42
N ASN A 648 13.90 1.22 11.52
CA ASN A 648 13.63 0.59 12.81
C ASN A 648 12.21 0.03 12.85
N ARG A 649 12.03 -1.15 13.46
CA ARG A 649 10.71 -1.72 13.67
C ARG A 649 10.05 -1.03 14.87
N ILE A 650 9.03 -0.23 14.60
CA ILE A 650 8.18 0.37 15.64
C ILE A 650 7.31 -0.72 16.27
N ALA A 651 6.58 -1.50 15.45
CA ALA A 651 5.63 -2.48 15.97
C ALA A 651 5.34 -3.61 14.99
N ARG A 652 4.95 -4.76 15.54
CA ARG A 652 4.11 -5.76 14.86
C ARG A 652 2.71 -5.67 15.46
N LEU A 653 1.72 -5.37 14.62
CA LEU A 653 0.35 -5.09 15.00
C LEU A 653 -0.58 -6.20 14.52
N GLY A 654 -1.17 -6.92 15.47
CA GLY A 654 -2.12 -8.01 15.22
C GLY A 654 -1.50 -9.38 15.00
N ARG A 655 -2.39 -10.39 15.05
CA ARG A 655 -2.09 -11.83 15.00
C ARG A 655 -3.10 -12.60 14.14
N TYR A 656 -2.90 -13.90 14.00
CA TYR A 656 -3.85 -14.80 13.35
C TYR A 656 -5.20 -14.77 14.09
N GLY A 657 -6.27 -14.47 13.37
CA GLY A 657 -7.62 -14.62 13.89
C GLY A 657 -8.70 -14.14 12.90
N ASN A 658 -9.87 -14.75 12.99
CA ASN A 658 -11.02 -14.46 12.15
C ASN A 658 -11.88 -13.32 12.75
N VAL A 659 -13.11 -13.16 12.27
CA VAL A 659 -14.01 -12.07 12.70
C VAL A 659 -14.64 -12.32 14.08
N ASP A 660 -14.82 -13.56 14.51
CA ASP A 660 -15.58 -13.95 15.72
C ASP A 660 -14.73 -14.37 16.92
N ASP A 661 -13.40 -14.39 16.79
CA ASP A 661 -12.49 -14.52 17.94
C ASP A 661 -12.86 -13.49 19.03
N THR A 662 -13.05 -13.97 20.25
CA THR A 662 -13.74 -13.24 21.33
C THR A 662 -12.82 -12.25 22.03
N ASP A 663 -13.39 -11.37 22.87
CA ASP A 663 -12.64 -10.48 23.76
C ASP A 663 -11.63 -11.20 24.68
N ALA A 664 -11.74 -12.52 24.89
CA ALA A 664 -10.74 -13.32 25.58
C ALA A 664 -9.56 -13.66 24.65
N ASP A 665 -9.84 -14.26 23.48
CA ASP A 665 -8.84 -14.56 22.44
C ASP A 665 -8.07 -13.28 22.03
N VAL A 666 -8.78 -12.15 21.93
CA VAL A 666 -8.28 -10.80 21.65
C VAL A 666 -7.36 -10.26 22.76
N LYS A 667 -7.63 -10.57 24.03
CA LYS A 667 -6.79 -10.15 25.18
C LYS A 667 -5.48 -10.94 25.23
N GLU A 668 -5.51 -12.24 24.93
CA GLU A 668 -4.30 -13.03 24.73
C GLU A 668 -3.43 -12.46 23.59
N GLN A 669 -4.08 -11.87 22.58
CA GLN A 669 -3.41 -11.24 21.41
C GLN A 669 -2.91 -9.78 21.61
N LYS A 670 -2.77 -9.27 22.85
CA LYS A 670 -2.14 -7.99 23.26
C LYS A 670 -2.71 -6.66 22.74
N ASP A 671 -2.80 -6.50 21.42
CA ASP A 671 -3.27 -5.31 20.71
C ASP A 671 -4.71 -5.48 20.20
N GLY A 672 -5.18 -6.72 20.12
CA GLY A 672 -6.54 -7.08 19.76
C GLY A 672 -6.88 -6.99 18.27
N LEU A 673 -5.88 -6.68 17.42
CA LEU A 673 -6.03 -6.73 15.97
C LEU A 673 -5.83 -8.17 15.51
N ARG A 674 -6.69 -8.62 14.60
CA ARG A 674 -6.71 -10.02 14.15
C ARG A 674 -6.94 -10.07 12.65
N PHE A 675 -6.15 -10.88 11.97
CA PHE A 675 -6.11 -10.93 10.51
C PHE A 675 -5.99 -12.36 9.99
N VAL A 676 -6.48 -12.57 8.78
CA VAL A 676 -6.39 -13.83 8.03
C VAL A 676 -5.51 -13.63 6.79
N TRP A 677 -5.78 -12.58 6.00
CA TRP A 677 -5.01 -12.32 4.79
C TRP A 677 -5.00 -10.81 4.48
N PRO A 678 -4.23 -10.02 5.25
CA PRO A 678 -4.10 -8.58 5.06
C PRO A 678 -3.26 -8.29 3.81
N ARG A 679 -3.92 -7.92 2.69
CA ARG A 679 -3.24 -7.71 1.40
C ARG A 679 -2.96 -6.24 1.05
N ALA A 680 -3.77 -5.32 1.54
CA ALA A 680 -3.56 -3.87 1.36
C ALA A 680 -3.96 -3.13 2.63
N LEU A 681 -3.41 -1.94 2.83
CA LEU A 681 -3.82 -1.04 3.90
C LEU A 681 -3.79 0.42 3.42
N ALA A 682 -4.37 1.31 4.21
CA ALA A 682 -4.19 2.77 4.11
C ALA A 682 -4.21 3.39 5.50
N VAL A 683 -3.56 4.55 5.68
CA VAL A 683 -3.40 5.20 6.97
C VAL A 683 -3.82 6.67 6.92
N SER A 684 -4.60 7.05 7.91
CA SER A 684 -4.97 8.44 8.22
C SER A 684 -4.41 8.80 9.59
N ASP A 685 -4.35 10.10 9.87
CA ASP A 685 -3.88 10.67 11.14
C ASP A 685 -4.61 10.08 12.37
N THR A 686 -5.86 9.61 12.20
CA THR A 686 -6.70 9.03 13.26
C THR A 686 -6.89 7.51 13.19
N ALA A 687 -6.64 6.85 12.05
CA ALA A 687 -6.97 5.44 11.86
C ALA A 687 -6.15 4.70 10.80
N LEU A 688 -5.86 3.42 11.09
CA LEU A 688 -5.37 2.39 10.18
C LEU A 688 -6.56 1.63 9.57
N TYR A 689 -6.53 1.42 8.26
CA TYR A 689 -7.51 0.62 7.51
C TYR A 689 -6.80 -0.55 6.82
N VAL A 690 -7.26 -1.79 6.98
CA VAL A 690 -6.61 -2.99 6.41
C VAL A 690 -7.61 -3.86 5.66
N ALA A 691 -7.34 -4.13 4.38
CA ALA A 691 -8.07 -5.09 3.57
C ALA A 691 -7.68 -6.53 3.96
N ASP A 692 -8.34 -7.04 5.02
CA ASP A 692 -8.26 -8.42 5.50
C ASP A 692 -9.15 -9.31 4.64
N THR A 693 -8.69 -9.56 3.42
CA THR A 693 -9.50 -10.18 2.36
C THR A 693 -9.84 -11.64 2.61
N GLY A 694 -9.06 -12.35 3.42
CA GLY A 694 -9.39 -13.71 3.89
C GLY A 694 -10.58 -13.75 4.84
N SER A 695 -10.90 -12.63 5.51
CA SER A 695 -12.12 -12.45 6.30
C SER A 695 -13.27 -11.78 5.53
N ARG A 696 -12.97 -11.26 4.32
CA ARG A 696 -13.82 -10.40 3.47
C ARG A 696 -14.30 -9.11 4.16
N ARG A 697 -13.35 -8.37 4.76
CA ARG A 697 -13.59 -7.06 5.41
C ARG A 697 -12.50 -6.04 5.09
N ILE A 698 -12.80 -4.77 5.30
CA ILE A 698 -11.80 -3.74 5.64
C ILE A 698 -11.84 -3.57 7.17
N LEU A 699 -10.81 -3.98 7.90
CA LEU A 699 -10.70 -3.72 9.33
C LEU A 699 -10.30 -2.26 9.56
N LYS A 700 -11.01 -1.54 10.42
CA LYS A 700 -10.60 -0.23 10.94
C LYS A 700 -10.06 -0.37 12.37
N ALA A 701 -8.91 0.26 12.61
CA ALA A 701 -8.36 0.48 13.94
C ALA A 701 -8.03 1.96 14.16
N ALA A 702 -8.51 2.55 15.26
CA ALA A 702 -8.09 3.88 15.67
C ALA A 702 -6.60 3.87 16.03
N ILE A 703 -5.85 4.89 15.61
CA ILE A 703 -4.50 5.12 16.09
C ILE A 703 -4.59 5.61 17.53
N SER A 704 -3.88 4.93 18.43
CA SER A 704 -3.70 5.35 19.82
C SER A 704 -2.31 4.95 20.31
N TYR A 705 -1.94 5.47 21.47
CA TYR A 705 -0.63 5.33 22.09
C TYR A 705 -0.78 4.84 23.54
N VAL A 706 0.30 4.32 24.15
CA VAL A 706 0.28 3.85 25.55
C VAL A 706 0.37 5.01 26.53
N ALA A 707 1.13 6.05 26.20
CA ALA A 707 1.16 7.32 26.93
C ALA A 707 1.07 8.51 25.96
N GLU A 708 0.41 9.59 26.36
CA GLU A 708 0.28 10.82 25.58
C GLU A 708 0.27 12.02 26.53
N GLU A 709 1.05 13.05 26.20
CA GLU A 709 1.11 14.33 26.90
C GLU A 709 0.93 15.46 25.88
N SER A 710 0.34 16.58 26.30
CA SER A 710 0.15 17.75 25.42
C SER A 710 0.42 19.05 26.17
N VAL A 711 0.98 20.05 25.48
CA VAL A 711 1.47 21.30 26.07
C VAL A 711 1.07 22.49 25.20
N GLU A 712 0.49 23.51 25.83
CA GLU A 712 0.18 24.80 25.20
C GLU A 712 1.43 25.54 24.74
N LEU A 713 1.34 26.19 23.57
CA LEU A 713 2.32 27.17 23.13
C LEU A 713 2.21 28.44 24.00
N LYS A 714 3.36 28.94 24.48
CA LYS A 714 3.49 30.12 25.36
C LYS A 714 4.35 31.21 24.71
#